data_AF-A0A7Y6WQX7-F1
#
_entry.id   AF-A0A7Y6WQX7-F1
#
_cell.length_a   1.000
_cell.length_b   1.000
_cell.length_c   1.000
_cell.angle_alpha   90.00
_cell.angle_beta   90.00
_cell.angle_gamma   90.00
#
_symmetry.space_group_name_H-M   'P 1'
#
loop_
_entity.id
_entity.type
_entity.pdbx_description
1 polymer ?
#
loop_
_entity_poly.entity_id
_entity_poly.type
_entity_poly.pdbx_seq_one_letter_code
_entity_poly.pdbx_strand_id
1 'polypeptide(L)'
;MLAVMVLLNLVLAAQVAPDGTAATWGSAVAAPGQRAHGYLPVPGGDEDVPPLPVTVIRGAKPGPVVALMAGIHGAEYVPILTLQRLAAKLQPETMRGTVVIVHIANVPSFQRRTVYYGPDDWKNLNRVFPGNASGTPTERIAHVLTHEVFDRVDAVVDVHCGDGNEALSPYVAFIANAPDPSVTERSRAMAMAFGAPTVKPLWPDFAGPTRYTSATATARGVPAIGVEWGGEARASPEELNRVEAGLLRVLKQLGVVAGGAAAPGKPRFVTWSESVMSPVHGLFTPGVRPGQRVEAGARLGEIKDAFGRTLAVPVAPFTGVVLYVVTTPPVNPGEPLVSLGQVTNTLPAQPAVAPPRAPPVVLNHFYVVLPAEAFASLRALDFLSDGFAQVDGGLPAFKVPDASAQVLYVRGQDTYLELLGPGNAFGEPVGKVGVGLSVEQEGTLSRLAGPLRTALGQKVHQTRTRRKFEGRGEVPWYDALYREPSAPDTSLDLWVSEYLPEFFQALYPDRPWSAHDVSRRALLGPRFKPERLLRNVERISLELSPRRAHTFIRELVALGYQQVSSPGDVFALQGEGLRWQVREAAQPRGLLEVGFSLNRVKTGPRVYDLGHGAKLEFSKDAPEARWVLANGRRRAVP
;
A
#
# COMPACT_ATOMS: atom_id res chain seq x y z
N MET A 1 37.99 -54.25 26.37
CA MET A 1 36.91 -53.78 25.48
C MET A 1 36.35 -52.49 26.06
N LEU A 2 36.43 -51.42 25.27
CA LEU A 2 35.86 -50.08 25.42
C LEU A 2 36.20 -49.23 26.66
N ALA A 3 36.94 -48.15 26.37
CA ALA A 3 37.31 -47.06 27.24
C ALA A 3 36.17 -46.05 27.41
N VAL A 4 36.09 -45.50 28.63
CA VAL A 4 35.28 -44.36 29.01
C VAL A 4 35.93 -43.09 28.44
N MET A 5 35.24 -42.37 27.55
CA MET A 5 35.64 -41.03 27.11
C MET A 5 34.68 -39.98 27.68
N VAL A 6 35.28 -39.09 28.46
CA VAL A 6 34.70 -37.90 29.09
C VAL A 6 34.29 -36.89 28.02
N LEU A 7 33.02 -36.48 28.00
CA LEU A 7 32.55 -35.31 27.25
C LEU A 7 32.90 -34.05 28.04
N LEU A 8 33.82 -33.24 27.52
CA LEU A 8 34.12 -31.91 28.02
C LEU A 8 33.23 -30.89 27.30
N ASN A 9 32.24 -30.34 28.00
CA ASN A 9 31.49 -29.17 27.55
C ASN A 9 32.37 -27.91 27.72
N LEU A 10 32.88 -27.36 26.62
CA LEU A 10 33.50 -26.03 26.57
C LEU A 10 32.52 -25.07 25.91
N VAL A 11 31.73 -24.39 26.74
CA VAL A 11 31.10 -23.12 26.38
C VAL A 11 32.22 -22.08 26.44
N LEU A 12 32.83 -21.75 25.30
CA LEU A 12 33.74 -20.61 25.20
C LEU A 12 32.90 -19.34 25.05
N ALA A 13 32.80 -18.56 26.13
CA ALA A 13 32.40 -17.16 26.03
C ALA A 13 33.45 -16.41 25.19
N ALA A 14 33.03 -15.81 24.08
CA ALA A 14 33.90 -15.03 23.21
C ALA A 14 34.27 -13.70 23.88
N GLN A 15 35.45 -13.65 24.51
CA GLN A 15 36.10 -12.39 24.86
C GLN A 15 36.71 -11.77 23.60
N VAL A 16 36.56 -10.46 23.44
CA VAL A 16 37.35 -9.67 22.47
C VAL A 16 38.82 -9.92 22.80
N ALA A 17 39.51 -10.60 21.90
CA ALA A 17 40.81 -11.18 22.22
C ALA A 17 41.92 -10.11 22.19
N PRO A 18 42.87 -10.14 23.15
CA PRO A 18 43.95 -9.16 23.27
C PRO A 18 44.90 -9.18 22.06
N ASP A 19 45.61 -8.07 21.85
CA ASP A 19 46.52 -7.85 20.72
C ASP A 19 47.50 -9.02 20.49
N GLY A 20 47.27 -9.80 19.42
CA GLY A 20 48.15 -10.88 18.96
C GLY A 20 47.44 -12.20 18.64
N THR A 21 46.21 -12.41 19.11
CA THR A 21 45.48 -13.68 18.95
C THR A 21 44.72 -13.80 17.62
N ALA A 22 44.46 -15.02 17.15
CA ALA A 22 43.65 -15.26 15.96
C ALA A 22 42.20 -14.76 16.11
N ALA A 23 41.59 -14.31 15.01
CA ALA A 23 40.17 -14.01 14.92
C ALA A 23 39.38 -15.27 14.54
N THR A 24 38.30 -15.55 15.28
CA THR A 24 37.53 -16.79 15.13
C THR A 24 36.03 -16.53 14.96
N TRP A 25 35.46 -17.02 13.87
CA TRP A 25 34.02 -17.08 13.61
C TRP A 25 33.62 -18.47 13.14
N GLY A 26 32.88 -19.21 13.97
CA GLY A 26 32.57 -20.61 13.71
C GLY A 26 33.86 -21.42 13.54
N SER A 27 33.98 -22.16 12.45
CA SER A 27 35.21 -22.91 12.12
C SER A 27 36.32 -22.11 11.44
N ALA A 28 36.10 -20.84 11.10
CA ALA A 28 37.13 -19.99 10.48
C ALA A 28 38.03 -19.37 11.56
N VAL A 29 39.34 -19.61 11.47
CA VAL A 29 40.36 -19.08 12.41
C VAL A 29 41.50 -18.42 11.63
N ALA A 30 41.64 -17.10 11.73
CA ALA A 30 42.66 -16.33 11.01
C ALA A 30 43.64 -15.64 11.97
N ALA A 31 44.92 -15.99 11.90
CA ALA A 31 45.98 -15.28 12.64
C ALA A 31 46.19 -13.85 12.08
N PRO A 32 46.93 -12.95 12.76
CA PRO A 32 47.24 -11.63 12.19
C PRO A 32 47.88 -11.76 10.80
N GLY A 33 47.41 -10.96 9.84
CA GLY A 33 47.90 -10.98 8.47
C GLY A 33 47.44 -12.20 7.68
N GLN A 34 46.38 -12.91 8.11
CA GLN A 34 45.88 -14.11 7.44
C GLN A 34 44.39 -14.02 7.11
N ARG A 35 43.96 -14.97 6.28
CA ARG A 35 42.57 -15.24 5.91
C ARG A 35 42.24 -16.69 6.23
N ALA A 36 41.02 -16.92 6.70
CA ALA A 36 40.47 -18.26 6.84
C ALA A 36 39.04 -18.33 6.32
N HIS A 37 38.66 -19.51 5.84
CA HIS A 37 37.30 -19.85 5.43
C HIS A 37 36.74 -20.88 6.40
N GLY A 38 35.44 -20.82 6.64
CA GLY A 38 34.76 -21.75 7.53
C GLY A 38 33.26 -21.56 7.47
N TYR A 39 32.59 -22.04 8.51
CA TYR A 39 31.15 -22.04 8.59
C TYR A 39 30.67 -21.69 10.00
N LEU A 40 29.58 -20.94 10.08
CA LEU A 40 28.83 -20.69 11.33
C LEU A 40 27.71 -21.73 11.44
N PRO A 41 27.72 -22.61 12.46
CA PRO A 41 26.65 -23.59 12.65
C PRO A 41 25.33 -22.91 13.02
N VAL A 42 24.21 -23.53 12.64
CA VAL A 42 22.85 -23.14 13.06
C VAL A 42 22.30 -24.24 13.95
N PRO A 43 22.54 -24.19 15.27
CA PRO A 43 22.15 -25.27 16.17
C PRO A 43 20.64 -25.27 16.45
N GLY A 44 20.14 -26.43 16.87
CA GLY A 44 18.76 -26.63 17.33
C GLY A 44 17.77 -26.97 16.21
N GLY A 45 16.60 -27.48 16.62
CA GLY A 45 15.57 -28.00 15.73
C GLY A 45 15.87 -29.41 15.21
N ASP A 46 14.85 -30.04 14.64
CA ASP A 46 14.99 -31.35 13.97
C ASP A 46 15.38 -31.19 12.48
N GLU A 47 15.25 -29.98 11.93
CA GLU A 47 15.60 -29.70 10.54
C GLU A 47 17.11 -29.49 10.37
N ASP A 48 17.68 -30.12 9.35
CA ASP A 48 19.08 -29.92 8.96
C ASP A 48 19.25 -28.58 8.24
N VAL A 49 19.62 -27.54 9.00
CA VAL A 49 19.89 -26.20 8.48
C VAL A 49 21.37 -26.10 8.10
N PRO A 50 21.71 -25.90 6.81
CA PRO A 50 23.10 -25.77 6.38
C PRO A 50 23.80 -24.61 7.10
N PRO A 51 25.07 -24.79 7.51
CA PRO A 51 25.79 -23.75 8.23
C PRO A 51 26.18 -22.60 7.28
N LEU A 52 26.29 -21.39 7.80
CA LEU A 52 26.50 -20.18 6.99
C LEU A 52 27.98 -20.06 6.57
N PRO A 53 28.30 -19.95 5.27
CA PRO A 53 29.67 -19.80 4.80
C PRO A 53 30.27 -18.45 5.20
N VAL A 54 31.40 -18.47 5.90
CA VAL A 54 32.08 -17.29 6.41
C VAL A 54 33.54 -17.22 5.97
N THR A 55 34.01 -16.02 5.64
CA THR A 55 35.45 -15.71 5.53
C THR A 55 35.83 -14.72 6.63
N VAL A 56 36.92 -15.01 7.35
CA VAL A 56 37.54 -14.08 8.30
C VAL A 56 38.86 -13.60 7.72
N ILE A 57 39.03 -12.28 7.64
CA ILE A 57 40.25 -11.64 7.15
C ILE A 57 40.79 -10.76 8.28
N ARG A 58 41.86 -11.21 8.94
CA ARG A 58 42.45 -10.49 10.06
C ARG A 58 43.66 -9.69 9.58
N GLY A 59 43.58 -8.37 9.72
CA GLY A 59 44.66 -7.46 9.41
C GLY A 59 45.92 -7.74 10.22
N ALA A 60 47.08 -7.35 9.70
CA ALA A 60 48.35 -7.47 10.41
C ALA A 60 48.41 -6.56 11.65
N LYS A 61 47.58 -5.51 11.71
CA LYS A 61 47.53 -4.54 12.80
C LYS A 61 46.16 -4.51 13.48
N PRO A 62 46.08 -4.15 14.78
CA PRO A 62 44.81 -3.91 15.45
C PRO A 62 44.00 -2.78 14.80
N GLY A 63 42.68 -2.86 14.92
CA GLY A 63 41.70 -1.96 14.32
C GLY A 63 40.28 -2.52 14.46
N PRO A 64 39.28 -1.90 13.80
CA PRO A 64 37.88 -2.27 13.97
C PRO A 64 37.53 -3.61 13.34
N VAL A 65 36.50 -4.25 13.88
CA VAL A 65 35.88 -5.46 13.35
C VAL A 65 34.65 -5.09 12.55
N VAL A 66 34.61 -5.42 11.26
CA VAL A 66 33.52 -5.05 10.35
C VAL A 66 32.89 -6.31 9.76
N ALA A 67 31.57 -6.44 9.87
CA ALA A 67 30.82 -7.47 9.17
C ALA A 67 30.34 -6.96 7.81
N LEU A 68 30.60 -7.74 6.76
CA LEU A 68 29.99 -7.60 5.44
C LEU A 68 29.10 -8.81 5.19
N MET A 69 27.85 -8.60 4.83
CA MET A 69 26.87 -9.66 4.69
C MET A 69 26.13 -9.60 3.35
N ALA A 70 25.78 -10.77 2.84
CA ALA A 70 24.97 -10.95 1.65
C ALA A 70 24.06 -12.18 1.77
N GLY A 71 23.11 -12.31 0.85
CA GLY A 71 22.25 -13.49 0.75
C GLY A 71 21.25 -13.61 1.89
N ILE A 72 20.79 -12.48 2.45
CA ILE A 72 19.63 -12.48 3.35
C ILE A 72 18.40 -13.01 2.59
N HIS A 73 18.26 -12.61 1.32
CA HIS A 73 17.41 -13.30 0.35
C HIS A 73 18.27 -14.10 -0.64
N GLY A 74 17.80 -15.30 -1.00
CA GLY A 74 18.60 -16.30 -1.70
C GLY A 74 18.89 -16.01 -3.18
N ALA A 75 18.07 -15.21 -3.87
CA ALA A 75 18.27 -14.89 -5.28
C ALA A 75 18.94 -13.51 -5.52
N GLU A 76 19.53 -12.91 -4.48
CA GLU A 76 20.32 -11.68 -4.58
C GLU A 76 21.79 -11.94 -4.93
N TYR A 77 22.08 -12.12 -6.22
CA TYR A 77 23.40 -12.58 -6.65
C TYR A 77 24.49 -11.50 -6.73
N VAL A 78 24.14 -10.24 -7.04
CA VAL A 78 25.12 -9.14 -7.06
C VAL A 78 25.85 -9.02 -5.71
N PRO A 79 25.14 -8.99 -4.56
CA PRO A 79 25.78 -9.04 -3.24
C PRO A 79 26.72 -10.23 -3.04
N ILE A 80 26.24 -11.45 -3.26
CA ILE A 80 26.98 -12.70 -2.99
C ILE A 80 28.28 -12.73 -3.79
N LEU A 81 28.20 -12.47 -5.10
CA LEU A 81 29.36 -12.48 -5.99
C LEU A 81 30.33 -11.33 -5.70
N THR A 82 29.82 -10.17 -5.29
CA THR A 82 30.67 -9.03 -4.91
C THR A 82 31.47 -9.33 -3.66
N LEU A 83 30.85 -9.92 -2.63
CA LEU A 83 31.55 -10.26 -1.39
C LEU A 83 32.57 -11.38 -1.59
N GLN A 84 32.31 -12.35 -2.48
CA GLN A 84 33.32 -13.33 -2.89
C GLN A 84 34.54 -12.67 -3.54
N ARG A 85 34.32 -11.75 -4.48
CA ARG A 85 35.40 -10.99 -5.15
C ARG A 85 36.18 -10.12 -4.18
N LEU A 86 35.47 -9.38 -3.32
CA LEU A 86 36.08 -8.51 -2.33
C LEU A 86 36.91 -9.32 -1.32
N ALA A 87 36.40 -10.47 -0.88
CA ALA A 87 37.13 -11.37 0.00
C ALA A 87 38.48 -11.76 -0.61
N ALA A 88 38.54 -12.08 -1.91
CA ALA A 88 39.78 -12.41 -2.59
C ALA A 88 40.76 -11.23 -2.68
N LYS A 89 40.24 -10.02 -2.91
CA LYS A 89 41.00 -8.78 -3.19
C LYS A 89 41.60 -8.13 -1.95
N LEU A 90 40.98 -8.28 -0.78
CA LEU A 90 41.48 -7.71 0.47
C LEU A 90 42.82 -8.35 0.88
N GLN A 91 43.83 -7.53 1.16
CA GLN A 91 45.19 -7.95 1.52
C GLN A 91 45.40 -7.82 3.04
N PRO A 92 45.34 -8.92 3.80
CA PRO A 92 45.43 -8.89 5.27
C PRO A 92 46.69 -8.17 5.79
N GLU A 93 47.79 -8.24 5.06
CA GLU A 93 49.10 -7.71 5.43
C GLU A 93 49.08 -6.17 5.53
N THR A 94 48.17 -5.52 4.81
CA THR A 94 48.04 -4.05 4.75
C THR A 94 46.83 -3.52 5.54
N MET A 95 45.97 -4.42 6.03
CA MET A 95 44.75 -4.09 6.74
C MET A 95 44.99 -3.83 8.24
N ARG A 96 44.05 -3.10 8.84
CA ARG A 96 43.91 -2.92 10.28
C ARG A 96 42.57 -3.47 10.74
N GLY A 97 42.54 -4.21 11.84
CA GLY A 97 41.32 -4.81 12.37
C GLY A 97 40.94 -6.11 11.67
N THR A 98 39.64 -6.41 11.58
CA THR A 98 39.14 -7.67 11.03
C THR A 98 37.93 -7.44 10.13
N VAL A 99 37.87 -8.13 9.00
CA VAL A 99 36.66 -8.18 8.16
C VAL A 99 36.09 -9.59 8.23
N VAL A 100 34.82 -9.68 8.64
CA VAL A 100 34.04 -10.92 8.68
C VAL A 100 33.03 -10.87 7.54
N ILE A 101 33.08 -11.84 6.64
CA ILE A 101 32.21 -11.88 5.46
C ILE A 101 31.28 -13.08 5.58
N VAL A 102 29.99 -12.83 5.78
CA VAL A 102 28.95 -13.86 5.65
C VAL A 102 28.49 -13.86 4.20
N HIS A 103 28.91 -14.86 3.42
CA HIS A 103 28.68 -14.85 1.97
C HIS A 103 27.22 -15.09 1.61
N ILE A 104 26.55 -15.97 2.36
CA ILE A 104 25.17 -16.38 2.12
C ILE A 104 24.52 -16.61 3.49
N ALA A 105 23.71 -15.65 3.93
CA ALA A 105 23.02 -15.75 5.22
C ALA A 105 21.90 -16.80 5.22
N ASN A 106 21.05 -16.81 4.18
CA ASN A 106 19.96 -17.76 4.02
C ASN A 106 20.33 -18.86 3.00
N VAL A 107 21.21 -19.77 3.44
CA VAL A 107 21.69 -20.88 2.59
C VAL A 107 20.55 -21.74 2.02
N PRO A 108 19.50 -22.12 2.80
CA PRO A 108 18.35 -22.84 2.25
C PRO A 108 17.67 -22.11 1.08
N SER A 109 17.41 -20.80 1.23
CA SER A 109 16.78 -19.98 0.20
C SER A 109 17.65 -19.89 -1.06
N PHE A 110 18.95 -19.69 -0.91
CA PHE A 110 19.89 -19.67 -2.03
C PHE A 110 19.92 -21.00 -2.79
N GLN A 111 20.06 -22.12 -2.09
CA GLN A 111 20.14 -23.45 -2.70
C GLN A 111 18.87 -23.82 -3.46
N ARG A 112 17.70 -23.45 -2.92
CA ARG A 112 16.40 -23.73 -3.54
C ARG A 112 15.90 -22.62 -4.46
N ARG A 113 16.66 -21.53 -4.61
CA ARG A 113 16.33 -20.35 -5.43
C ARG A 113 14.96 -19.77 -5.10
N THR A 114 14.62 -19.70 -3.82
CA THR A 114 13.38 -19.06 -3.37
C THR A 114 13.58 -17.56 -3.24
N VAL A 115 12.60 -16.81 -3.76
CA VAL A 115 12.55 -15.35 -3.63
C VAL A 115 11.97 -15.02 -2.25
N TYR A 116 12.64 -14.13 -1.51
CA TYR A 116 12.35 -13.59 -0.17
C TYR A 116 12.32 -14.57 1.02
N TYR A 117 11.88 -15.81 0.80
CA TYR A 117 11.42 -16.68 1.87
C TYR A 117 12.32 -17.90 2.08
N GLY A 118 12.51 -18.28 3.34
CA GLY A 118 13.09 -19.57 3.70
C GLY A 118 12.15 -20.70 3.28
N PRO A 119 12.62 -21.69 2.49
CA PRO A 119 11.75 -22.67 1.83
C PRO A 119 11.06 -23.66 2.79
N ASP A 120 11.56 -23.79 4.01
CA ASP A 120 11.05 -24.78 4.98
C ASP A 120 9.96 -24.20 5.90
N ASP A 121 9.95 -22.89 6.13
CA ASP A 121 9.00 -22.23 7.04
C ASP A 121 8.25 -21.03 6.42
N TRP A 122 8.56 -20.67 5.18
CA TRP A 122 7.94 -19.56 4.44
C TRP A 122 8.01 -18.21 5.16
N LYS A 123 9.03 -18.03 6.00
CA LYS A 123 9.36 -16.75 6.63
C LYS A 123 10.40 -15.99 5.82
N ASN A 124 10.23 -14.68 5.74
CA ASN A 124 11.27 -13.80 5.20
C ASN A 124 12.30 -13.52 6.31
N LEU A 125 13.57 -13.87 6.07
CA LEU A 125 14.65 -13.70 7.05
C LEU A 125 14.76 -12.25 7.54
N ASN A 126 14.60 -11.29 6.63
CA ASN A 126 14.61 -9.87 6.90
C ASN A 126 13.33 -9.35 7.57
N ARG A 127 12.49 -10.23 8.14
CA ARG A 127 11.29 -9.88 8.93
C ARG A 127 11.27 -10.53 10.31
N VAL A 128 12.22 -11.43 10.62
CA VAL A 128 12.22 -12.23 11.85
C VAL A 128 13.35 -11.91 12.82
N PHE A 129 14.19 -10.90 12.53
CA PHE A 129 15.20 -10.47 13.49
C PHE A 129 14.57 -9.90 14.78
N PRO A 130 15.18 -10.14 15.97
CA PRO A 130 16.51 -10.73 16.23
C PRO A 130 16.59 -12.27 16.18
N GLY A 131 15.52 -12.95 15.76
CA GLY A 131 15.47 -14.41 15.67
C GLY A 131 15.13 -15.09 16.99
N ASN A 132 15.03 -16.42 16.93
CA ASN A 132 14.71 -17.28 18.06
C ASN A 132 15.51 -18.59 17.96
N ALA A 133 16.34 -18.91 18.95
CA ALA A 133 17.18 -20.11 18.98
C ALA A 133 16.38 -21.42 18.94
N SER A 134 15.16 -21.41 19.48
CA SER A 134 14.23 -22.54 19.47
C SER A 134 13.13 -22.39 18.44
N GLY A 135 13.27 -21.43 17.52
CA GLY A 135 12.29 -21.12 16.49
C GLY A 135 12.42 -22.00 15.25
N THR A 136 11.72 -21.58 14.20
CA THR A 136 11.80 -22.20 12.86
C THR A 136 13.19 -21.99 12.24
N PRO A 137 13.58 -22.74 11.20
CA PRO A 137 14.88 -22.61 10.54
C PRO A 137 15.30 -21.17 10.26
N THR A 138 14.43 -20.34 9.69
CA THR A 138 14.73 -18.94 9.37
C THR A 138 14.94 -18.09 10.63
N GLU A 139 14.20 -18.36 11.71
CA GLU A 139 14.39 -17.66 13.00
C GLU A 139 15.70 -18.04 13.69
N ARG A 140 16.14 -19.29 13.56
CA ARG A 140 17.44 -19.75 14.09
C ARG A 140 18.60 -19.13 13.34
N ILE A 141 18.50 -18.99 12.01
CA ILE A 141 19.48 -18.25 11.20
C ILE A 141 19.58 -16.79 11.69
N ALA A 142 18.45 -16.09 11.85
CA ALA A 142 18.45 -14.72 12.39
C ALA A 142 19.06 -14.64 13.79
N HIS A 143 18.80 -15.63 14.64
CA HIS A 143 19.37 -15.72 15.99
C HIS A 143 20.90 -15.84 15.95
N VAL A 144 21.44 -16.72 15.11
CA VAL A 144 22.89 -16.89 14.93
C VAL A 144 23.53 -15.62 14.42
N LEU A 145 22.99 -14.99 13.37
CA LEU A 145 23.52 -13.71 12.86
C LEU A 145 23.52 -12.63 13.94
N THR A 146 22.50 -12.61 14.77
CA THR A 146 22.39 -11.64 15.86
C THR A 146 23.51 -11.82 16.88
N HIS A 147 23.70 -13.03 17.41
CA HIS A 147 24.60 -13.26 18.54
C HIS A 147 26.04 -13.55 18.12
N GLU A 148 26.24 -14.20 16.96
CA GLU A 148 27.58 -14.54 16.46
C GLU A 148 28.18 -13.48 15.54
N VAL A 149 27.37 -12.56 15.01
CA VAL A 149 27.86 -11.47 14.15
C VAL A 149 27.59 -10.12 14.79
N PHE A 150 26.34 -9.71 14.99
CA PHE A 150 26.03 -8.34 15.41
C PHE A 150 26.57 -7.98 16.79
N ASP A 151 26.52 -8.90 17.76
CA ASP A 151 27.04 -8.66 19.12
C ASP A 151 28.58 -8.59 19.19
N ARG A 152 29.29 -8.88 18.09
CA ARG A 152 30.75 -9.10 18.07
C ARG A 152 31.52 -8.18 17.11
N VAL A 153 30.86 -7.18 16.52
CA VAL A 153 31.47 -6.30 15.50
C VAL A 153 31.21 -4.82 15.79
N ASP A 154 32.09 -3.97 15.27
CA ASP A 154 32.03 -2.51 15.41
C ASP A 154 31.17 -1.83 14.31
N ALA A 155 30.90 -2.53 13.21
CA ALA A 155 30.04 -2.04 12.12
C ALA A 155 29.50 -3.18 11.25
N VAL A 156 28.31 -2.98 10.67
CA VAL A 156 27.66 -3.93 9.75
C VAL A 156 27.35 -3.26 8.41
N VAL A 157 27.68 -3.93 7.31
CA VAL A 157 27.20 -3.60 5.97
C VAL A 157 26.46 -4.80 5.42
N ASP A 158 25.16 -4.66 5.25
CA ASP A 158 24.31 -5.69 4.67
C ASP A 158 24.00 -5.32 3.22
N VAL A 159 24.41 -6.17 2.29
CA VAL A 159 24.32 -5.91 0.85
C VAL A 159 23.15 -6.72 0.27
N HIS A 160 22.17 -5.99 -0.26
CA HIS A 160 20.93 -6.45 -0.86
C HIS A 160 20.86 -6.05 -2.34
N CYS A 161 19.89 -6.63 -3.04
CA CYS A 161 19.44 -6.18 -4.35
C CYS A 161 17.98 -6.58 -4.58
N GLY A 162 17.45 -6.35 -5.80
CA GLY A 162 16.06 -6.65 -6.14
C GLY A 162 15.70 -8.14 -6.29
N ASP A 163 16.25 -9.01 -5.43
CA ASP A 163 16.03 -10.47 -5.40
C ASP A 163 15.87 -11.10 -6.81
N GLY A 164 14.99 -12.08 -6.98
CA GLY A 164 14.71 -12.71 -8.27
C GLY A 164 13.67 -12.00 -9.14
N ASN A 165 12.85 -11.13 -8.56
CA ASN A 165 11.65 -10.59 -9.19
C ASN A 165 11.57 -9.06 -9.25
N GLU A 166 12.54 -8.34 -8.67
CA GLU A 166 12.53 -6.87 -8.65
C GLU A 166 13.69 -6.30 -9.47
N ALA A 167 13.39 -5.27 -10.25
CA ALA A 167 14.40 -4.32 -10.72
C ALA A 167 14.37 -3.11 -9.78
N LEU A 168 15.53 -2.63 -9.32
CA LEU A 168 15.61 -1.45 -8.44
C LEU A 168 16.61 -0.39 -8.93
N SER A 169 16.38 0.84 -8.48
CA SER A 169 17.30 1.96 -8.66
C SER A 169 18.27 1.97 -7.48
N PRO A 170 19.59 2.05 -7.69
CA PRO A 170 20.53 1.91 -6.58
C PRO A 170 20.34 2.91 -5.43
N TYR A 171 20.33 2.41 -4.19
CA TYR A 171 20.29 3.25 -3.00
C TYR A 171 21.04 2.62 -1.82
N VAL A 172 21.34 3.42 -0.80
CA VAL A 172 21.85 2.95 0.50
C VAL A 172 20.96 3.46 1.60
N ALA A 173 20.55 2.58 2.51
CA ALA A 173 19.72 2.91 3.65
C ALA A 173 20.52 2.91 4.96
N PHE A 174 20.13 3.78 5.90
CA PHE A 174 20.68 3.80 7.27
C PHE A 174 19.60 4.21 8.27
N ILE A 175 19.77 3.86 9.54
CA ILE A 175 18.84 4.23 10.61
C ILE A 175 19.12 5.66 11.12
N ALA A 176 18.12 6.53 11.01
CA ALA A 176 18.20 7.95 11.34
C ALA A 176 17.73 8.30 12.77
N ASN A 177 17.29 7.31 13.55
CA ASN A 177 16.79 7.48 14.92
C ASN A 177 17.29 6.38 15.87
N ALA A 178 18.57 6.02 15.76
CA ALA A 178 19.16 5.06 16.70
C ALA A 178 18.96 5.55 18.16
N PRO A 179 18.77 4.64 19.14
CA PRO A 179 18.67 5.03 20.55
C PRO A 179 19.87 5.85 21.04
N ASP A 180 21.07 5.53 20.56
CA ASP A 180 22.27 6.36 20.68
C ASP A 180 22.50 7.16 19.38
N PRO A 181 22.38 8.50 19.39
CA PRO A 181 22.61 9.35 18.23
C PRO A 181 23.99 9.17 17.57
N SER A 182 25.01 8.76 18.33
CA SER A 182 26.36 8.51 17.80
C SER A 182 26.36 7.38 16.76
N VAL A 183 25.46 6.40 16.91
CA VAL A 183 25.29 5.26 15.99
C VAL A 183 24.68 5.74 14.68
N THR A 184 23.70 6.63 14.74
CA THR A 184 23.11 7.25 13.54
C THR A 184 24.17 8.04 12.77
N GLU A 185 25.01 8.84 13.43
CA GLU A 185 26.03 9.63 12.73
C GLU A 185 27.10 8.74 12.08
N ARG A 186 27.56 7.69 12.77
CA ARG A 186 28.48 6.70 12.17
C ARG A 186 27.86 5.96 10.99
N SER A 187 26.59 5.53 11.11
CA SER A 187 25.87 4.86 10.02
C SER A 187 25.66 5.77 8.81
N ARG A 188 25.34 7.04 9.06
CA ARG A 188 25.26 8.07 8.02
C ARG A 188 26.60 8.25 7.33
N ALA A 189 27.71 8.38 8.07
CA ALA A 189 29.04 8.52 7.48
C ALA A 189 29.40 7.32 6.59
N MET A 190 29.06 6.09 7.00
CA MET A 190 29.20 4.89 6.18
C MET A 190 28.35 4.97 4.90
N ALA A 191 27.07 5.35 5.00
CA ALA A 191 26.18 5.45 3.85
C ALA A 191 26.67 6.49 2.83
N MET A 192 27.15 7.64 3.30
CA MET A 192 27.73 8.69 2.47
C MET A 192 29.05 8.24 1.83
N ALA A 193 29.92 7.55 2.57
CA ALA A 193 31.17 7.01 2.05
C ALA A 193 30.96 5.96 0.95
N PHE A 194 29.90 5.15 1.06
CA PHE A 194 29.55 4.20 0.01
C PHE A 194 29.33 4.90 -1.34
N GLY A 195 28.77 6.11 -1.36
CA GLY A 195 28.69 6.94 -2.57
C GLY A 195 27.61 6.50 -3.58
N ALA A 196 26.47 6.02 -3.09
CA ALA A 196 25.31 5.74 -3.94
C ALA A 196 24.63 7.04 -4.42
N PRO A 197 23.92 7.02 -5.57
CA PRO A 197 23.21 8.21 -6.07
C PRO A 197 22.00 8.59 -5.21
N THR A 198 21.50 7.65 -4.41
CA THR A 198 20.33 7.81 -3.56
C THR A 198 20.65 7.26 -2.16
N VAL A 199 20.23 7.98 -1.12
CA VAL A 199 20.34 7.56 0.28
C VAL A 199 18.95 7.58 0.92
N LYS A 200 18.61 6.53 1.66
CA LYS A 200 17.30 6.34 2.30
C LYS A 200 17.44 6.29 3.83
N PRO A 201 17.30 7.42 4.55
CA PRO A 201 17.15 7.37 6.00
C PRO A 201 15.87 6.60 6.40
N LEU A 202 15.95 5.85 7.49
CA LEU A 202 14.87 5.04 8.04
C LEU A 202 14.61 5.39 9.51
N TRP A 203 13.35 5.32 9.93
CA TRP A 203 12.91 5.60 11.30
C TRP A 203 12.08 4.43 11.87
N PRO A 204 12.69 3.27 12.16
CA PRO A 204 12.01 2.18 12.86
C PRO A 204 11.49 2.60 14.23
N ASP A 205 10.45 1.88 14.68
CA ASP A 205 10.09 1.83 16.08
C ASP A 205 10.92 0.76 16.80
N PHE A 206 11.69 1.19 17.80
CA PHE A 206 12.53 0.31 18.62
C PHE A 206 11.81 -0.28 19.84
N ALA A 207 10.54 0.09 20.09
CA ALA A 207 9.74 -0.52 21.14
C ALA A 207 9.28 -1.95 20.80
N GLY A 208 9.19 -2.27 19.50
CA GLY A 208 8.83 -3.59 19.00
C GLY A 208 10.03 -4.42 18.50
N PRO A 209 9.78 -5.60 17.88
CA PRO A 209 10.82 -6.37 17.22
C PRO A 209 11.53 -5.55 16.15
N THR A 210 12.85 -5.69 16.05
CA THR A 210 13.70 -4.93 15.12
C THR A 210 13.48 -5.31 13.65
N ARG A 211 12.97 -6.52 13.39
CA ARG A 211 12.53 -7.07 12.09
C ARG A 211 13.63 -7.29 11.04
N TYR A 212 14.53 -6.34 10.83
CA TYR A 212 15.57 -6.38 9.79
C TYR A 212 16.97 -6.13 10.35
N THR A 213 17.99 -6.48 9.57
CA THR A 213 19.41 -6.50 9.97
C THR A 213 19.91 -5.16 10.52
N SER A 214 19.72 -4.07 9.76
CA SER A 214 20.23 -2.74 10.12
C SER A 214 19.62 -2.19 11.42
N ALA A 215 18.31 -2.39 11.64
CA ALA A 215 17.66 -2.04 12.91
C ALA A 215 18.17 -2.91 14.06
N THR A 216 18.40 -4.21 13.82
CA THR A 216 18.87 -5.16 14.83
C THR A 216 20.28 -4.84 15.33
N ALA A 217 21.19 -4.51 14.41
CA ALA A 217 22.52 -4.02 14.72
C ALA A 217 22.48 -2.64 15.42
N THR A 218 21.66 -1.72 14.91
CA THR A 218 21.52 -0.38 15.49
C THR A 218 21.00 -0.41 16.93
N ALA A 219 20.03 -1.30 17.23
CA ALA A 219 19.50 -1.49 18.59
C ALA A 219 20.57 -1.97 19.60
N ARG A 220 21.68 -2.52 19.10
CA ARG A 220 22.84 -2.99 19.88
C ARG A 220 23.98 -1.98 19.95
N GLY A 221 23.76 -0.76 19.45
CA GLY A 221 24.81 0.26 19.40
C GLY A 221 25.77 0.13 18.22
N VAL A 222 25.51 -0.81 17.29
CA VAL A 222 26.39 -1.10 16.15
C VAL A 222 25.93 -0.31 14.93
N PRO A 223 26.75 0.59 14.36
CA PRO A 223 26.40 1.32 13.14
C PRO A 223 26.22 0.37 11.95
N ALA A 224 25.15 0.58 11.19
CA ALA A 224 24.75 -0.32 10.12
C ALA A 224 24.17 0.41 8.91
N ILE A 225 24.48 -0.11 7.72
CA ILE A 225 23.87 0.32 6.45
C ILE A 225 23.35 -0.87 5.66
N GLY A 226 22.25 -0.66 4.93
CA GLY A 226 21.75 -1.57 3.91
C GLY A 226 22.09 -1.03 2.52
N VAL A 227 22.76 -1.80 1.69
CA VAL A 227 23.09 -1.43 0.31
C VAL A 227 22.11 -2.11 -0.63
N GLU A 228 21.56 -1.40 -1.60
CA GLU A 228 20.56 -1.93 -2.54
C GLU A 228 21.04 -1.68 -3.96
N TRP A 229 21.56 -2.71 -4.63
CA TRP A 229 22.18 -2.56 -5.95
C TRP A 229 22.08 -3.83 -6.81
N GLY A 230 21.39 -3.72 -7.95
CA GLY A 230 21.14 -4.83 -8.89
C GLY A 230 19.77 -5.46 -8.67
N GLY A 231 19.49 -6.60 -9.29
CA GLY A 231 18.22 -7.32 -9.11
C GLY A 231 17.98 -8.39 -10.17
N GLU A 232 16.74 -8.87 -10.22
CA GLU A 232 16.25 -9.83 -11.22
C GLU A 232 17.06 -11.13 -11.33
N ALA A 233 17.62 -11.62 -10.21
CA ALA A 233 18.46 -12.83 -10.16
C ALA A 233 19.59 -12.81 -11.20
N ARG A 234 20.15 -11.63 -11.47
CA ARG A 234 21.25 -11.41 -12.41
C ARG A 234 22.38 -10.65 -11.75
N ALA A 235 23.57 -10.74 -12.35
CA ALA A 235 24.71 -9.93 -11.98
C ALA A 235 25.50 -9.55 -13.23
N SER A 236 25.79 -8.26 -13.37
CA SER A 236 26.68 -7.75 -14.40
C SER A 236 28.05 -7.37 -13.82
N PRO A 237 29.14 -7.45 -14.59
CA PRO A 237 30.46 -6.97 -14.15
C PRO A 237 30.43 -5.50 -13.71
N GLU A 238 29.60 -4.67 -14.33
CA GLU A 238 29.44 -3.27 -13.96
C GLU A 238 28.88 -3.11 -12.54
N GLU A 239 27.78 -3.80 -12.21
CA GLU A 239 27.18 -3.76 -10.87
C GLU A 239 28.16 -4.24 -9.81
N LEU A 240 28.82 -5.39 -10.05
CA LEU A 240 29.82 -5.93 -9.14
C LEU A 240 30.95 -4.92 -8.88
N ASN A 241 31.44 -4.25 -9.93
CA ASN A 241 32.49 -3.23 -9.79
C ASN A 241 32.02 -2.02 -8.98
N ARG A 242 30.78 -1.56 -9.18
CA ARG A 242 30.21 -0.42 -8.46
C ARG A 242 30.03 -0.72 -6.97
N VAL A 243 29.48 -1.89 -6.64
CA VAL A 243 29.29 -2.32 -5.24
C VAL A 243 30.65 -2.55 -4.56
N GLU A 244 31.58 -3.24 -5.22
CA GLU A 244 32.94 -3.47 -4.70
C GLU A 244 33.66 -2.14 -4.38
N ALA A 245 33.57 -1.16 -5.28
CA ALA A 245 34.15 0.16 -5.06
C ALA A 245 33.49 0.92 -3.90
N GLY A 246 32.17 0.79 -3.74
CA GLY A 246 31.42 1.36 -2.61
C GLY A 246 31.85 0.76 -1.28
N LEU A 247 31.93 -0.58 -1.19
CA LEU A 247 32.39 -1.29 0.00
C LEU A 247 33.83 -0.92 0.37
N LEU A 248 34.73 -0.82 -0.60
CA LEU A 248 36.11 -0.36 -0.35
C LEU A 248 36.16 1.06 0.22
N ARG A 249 35.27 1.98 -0.22
CA ARG A 249 35.18 3.32 0.39
C ARG A 249 34.67 3.26 1.82
N VAL A 250 33.69 2.40 2.13
CA VAL A 250 33.21 2.20 3.50
C VAL A 250 34.32 1.63 4.39
N LEU A 251 35.08 0.62 3.93
CA LEU A 251 36.21 0.06 4.68
C LEU A 251 37.32 1.10 4.93
N LYS A 252 37.55 2.04 4.00
CA LYS A 252 38.45 3.19 4.22
C LYS A 252 37.90 4.17 5.25
N GLN A 253 36.60 4.49 5.16
CA GLN A 253 35.92 5.35 6.14
C GLN A 253 36.00 4.78 7.56
N LEU A 254 35.96 3.45 7.70
CA LEU A 254 36.10 2.75 8.98
C LEU A 254 37.58 2.54 9.38
N GLY A 255 38.55 2.89 8.54
CA GLY A 255 39.98 2.76 8.85
C GLY A 255 40.54 1.33 8.77
N VAL A 256 39.80 0.39 8.16
CA VAL A 256 40.24 -1.00 7.92
C VAL A 256 41.28 -1.05 6.81
N VAL A 257 41.07 -0.28 5.74
CA VAL A 257 41.96 -0.17 4.58
C VAL A 257 42.55 1.23 4.52
N ALA A 258 43.82 1.35 4.17
CA ALA A 258 44.50 2.64 4.06
C ALA A 258 43.93 3.51 2.92
N GLY A 259 44.02 4.83 3.12
CA GLY A 259 43.60 5.86 2.17
C GLY A 259 42.50 6.77 2.73
N GLY A 260 42.41 7.99 2.20
CA GLY A 260 41.35 8.92 2.58
C GLY A 260 39.98 8.44 2.09
N ALA A 261 38.93 8.72 2.89
CA ALA A 261 37.56 8.59 2.41
C ALA A 261 37.37 9.54 1.22
N ALA A 262 36.79 9.04 0.12
CA ALA A 262 36.42 9.90 -0.99
C ALA A 262 35.37 10.90 -0.49
N ALA A 263 35.46 12.16 -0.93
CA ALA A 263 34.41 13.13 -0.65
C ALA A 263 33.07 12.54 -1.14
N PRO A 264 32.04 12.49 -0.29
CA PRO A 264 30.76 11.95 -0.71
C PRO A 264 30.23 12.76 -1.90
N GLY A 265 29.63 12.08 -2.87
CA GLY A 265 28.85 12.74 -3.90
C GLY A 265 27.69 13.53 -3.30
N LYS A 266 26.87 14.17 -4.14
CA LYS A 266 25.63 14.82 -3.73
C LYS A 266 24.46 13.85 -3.97
N PRO A 267 24.13 12.94 -3.05
CA PRO A 267 23.02 12.01 -3.26
C PRO A 267 21.68 12.74 -3.15
N ARG A 268 20.64 12.10 -3.70
CA ARG A 268 19.27 12.43 -3.35
C ARG A 268 18.87 11.64 -2.11
N PHE A 269 18.12 12.25 -1.20
CA PHE A 269 17.58 11.60 -0.02
C PHE A 269 16.13 11.21 -0.25
N VAL A 270 15.78 9.95 0.03
CA VAL A 270 14.39 9.50 0.05
C VAL A 270 13.75 9.96 1.36
N THR A 271 12.72 10.80 1.29
CA THR A 271 12.05 11.36 2.47
C THR A 271 10.81 10.55 2.87
N TRP A 272 10.15 9.96 1.89
CA TRP A 272 8.98 9.11 2.03
C TRP A 272 9.03 8.02 0.97
N SER A 273 8.55 6.82 1.27
CA SER A 273 8.33 5.79 0.25
C SER A 273 7.12 4.93 0.55
N GLU A 274 6.39 4.53 -0.49
CA GLU A 274 5.23 3.64 -0.41
C GLU A 274 5.27 2.63 -1.57
N SER A 275 4.89 1.39 -1.29
CA SER A 275 4.71 0.37 -2.33
C SER A 275 3.24 0.31 -2.74
N VAL A 276 2.99 0.46 -4.04
CA VAL A 276 1.69 0.22 -4.65
C VAL A 276 1.48 -1.28 -4.71
N MET A 277 0.44 -1.77 -4.03
CA MET A 277 0.13 -3.19 -3.92
C MET A 277 -0.82 -3.64 -5.03
N SER A 278 -0.76 -4.92 -5.39
CA SER A 278 -1.73 -5.51 -6.30
C SER A 278 -3.10 -5.61 -5.62
N PRO A 279 -4.20 -5.23 -6.29
CA PRO A 279 -5.55 -5.46 -5.78
C PRO A 279 -6.10 -6.84 -6.15
N VAL A 280 -5.45 -7.56 -7.08
CA VAL A 280 -5.98 -8.78 -7.73
C VAL A 280 -4.88 -9.80 -7.98
N HIS A 281 -5.27 -11.06 -8.19
CA HIS A 281 -4.36 -12.06 -8.78
C HIS A 281 -4.22 -11.81 -10.28
N GLY A 282 -3.02 -11.96 -10.84
CA GLY A 282 -2.84 -11.89 -12.29
C GLY A 282 -1.40 -11.81 -12.76
N LEU A 283 -1.25 -11.34 -13.99
CA LEU A 283 0.00 -11.16 -14.71
C LEU A 283 0.30 -9.66 -14.81
N PHE A 284 1.16 -9.15 -13.94
CA PHE A 284 1.64 -7.77 -13.97
C PHE A 284 2.66 -7.55 -15.09
N THR A 285 2.42 -6.52 -15.89
CA THR A 285 3.37 -5.97 -16.84
C THR A 285 3.69 -4.54 -16.41
N PRO A 286 4.93 -4.26 -15.97
CA PRO A 286 5.31 -2.93 -15.53
C PRO A 286 5.31 -1.94 -16.70
N GLY A 287 4.77 -0.74 -16.47
CA GLY A 287 4.77 0.38 -17.42
C GLY A 287 5.80 1.46 -17.07
N VAL A 288 6.59 1.24 -16.02
CA VAL A 288 7.60 2.15 -15.50
C VAL A 288 8.89 1.39 -15.21
N ARG A 289 10.01 2.12 -15.12
CA ARG A 289 11.32 1.56 -14.79
C ARG A 289 11.91 2.21 -13.53
N PRO A 290 12.81 1.52 -12.80
CA PRO A 290 13.48 2.13 -11.66
C PRO A 290 14.21 3.42 -12.03
N GLY A 291 14.18 4.39 -11.14
CA GLY A 291 14.73 5.73 -11.32
C GLY A 291 13.86 6.69 -12.14
N GLN A 292 12.77 6.21 -12.76
CA GLN A 292 11.83 7.06 -13.49
C GLN A 292 11.05 7.97 -12.53
N ARG A 293 10.95 9.26 -12.87
CA ARG A 293 10.03 10.19 -12.20
C ARG A 293 8.62 10.03 -12.79
N VAL A 294 7.61 9.91 -11.93
CA VAL A 294 6.20 9.78 -12.29
C VAL A 294 5.37 10.84 -11.56
N GLU A 295 4.32 11.33 -12.21
CA GLU A 295 3.35 12.24 -11.59
C GLU A 295 2.23 11.45 -10.90
N ALA A 296 1.58 12.03 -9.89
CA ALA A 296 0.39 11.45 -9.27
C ALA A 296 -0.68 11.12 -10.33
N GLY A 297 -1.31 9.95 -10.21
CA GLY A 297 -2.27 9.41 -11.17
C GLY A 297 -1.66 8.77 -12.41
N ALA A 298 -0.34 8.84 -12.62
CA ALA A 298 0.31 8.18 -13.75
C ALA A 298 0.18 6.65 -13.66
N ARG A 299 -0.10 6.00 -14.79
CA ARG A 299 -0.14 4.54 -14.91
C ARG A 299 1.23 3.94 -14.59
N LEU A 300 1.25 2.96 -13.68
CA LEU A 300 2.46 2.23 -13.28
C LEU A 300 2.63 0.90 -14.02
N GLY A 301 1.55 0.36 -14.59
CA GLY A 301 1.58 -0.86 -15.36
C GLY A 301 0.18 -1.40 -15.61
N GLU A 302 0.10 -2.71 -15.79
CA GLU A 302 -1.14 -3.42 -16.05
C GLU A 302 -1.12 -4.79 -15.42
N ILE A 303 -2.22 -5.23 -14.83
CA ILE A 303 -2.40 -6.62 -14.42
C ILE A 303 -3.43 -7.25 -15.35
N LYS A 304 -3.09 -8.39 -15.94
CA LYS A 304 -3.94 -9.14 -16.87
C LYS A 304 -4.28 -10.53 -16.33
N ASP A 305 -5.37 -11.12 -16.80
CA ASP A 305 -5.63 -12.53 -16.59
C ASP A 305 -4.84 -13.41 -17.57
N ALA A 306 -4.98 -14.73 -17.44
CA ALA A 306 -4.31 -15.71 -18.31
C ALA A 306 -4.71 -15.62 -19.80
N PHE A 307 -5.81 -14.93 -20.13
CA PHE A 307 -6.29 -14.73 -21.50
C PHE A 307 -5.91 -13.35 -22.06
N GLY A 308 -5.17 -12.53 -21.29
CA GLY A 308 -4.72 -11.21 -21.70
C GLY A 308 -5.73 -10.09 -21.46
N ARG A 309 -6.84 -10.34 -20.75
CA ARG A 309 -7.82 -9.33 -20.38
C ARG A 309 -7.33 -8.52 -19.19
N THR A 310 -7.47 -7.20 -19.24
CA THR A 310 -7.05 -6.29 -18.18
C THR A 310 -7.88 -6.48 -16.92
N LEU A 311 -7.22 -6.80 -15.81
CA LEU A 311 -7.81 -6.91 -14.48
C LEU A 311 -7.63 -5.63 -13.66
N ALA A 312 -6.48 -4.97 -13.74
CA ALA A 312 -6.25 -3.74 -13.00
C ALA A 312 -5.20 -2.86 -13.69
N VAL A 313 -5.29 -1.55 -13.48
CA VAL A 313 -4.33 -0.56 -13.96
C VAL A 313 -3.85 0.25 -12.75
N PRO A 314 -2.78 -0.20 -12.07
CA PRO A 314 -2.23 0.51 -10.91
C PRO A 314 -1.72 1.91 -11.32
N VAL A 315 -1.95 2.89 -10.46
CA VAL A 315 -1.54 4.29 -10.66
C VAL A 315 -0.70 4.82 -9.51
N ALA A 316 0.11 5.84 -9.76
CA ALA A 316 0.94 6.48 -8.75
C ALA A 316 0.07 7.27 -7.73
N PRO A 317 0.13 6.96 -6.42
CA PRO A 317 -0.64 7.69 -5.40
C PRO A 317 -0.11 9.12 -5.15
N PHE A 318 1.13 9.40 -5.53
CA PHE A 318 1.77 10.72 -5.44
C PHE A 318 2.89 10.86 -6.48
N THR A 319 3.29 12.10 -6.75
CA THR A 319 4.45 12.40 -7.61
C THR A 319 5.75 12.00 -6.92
N GLY A 320 6.55 11.17 -7.58
CA GLY A 320 7.78 10.61 -6.99
C GLY A 320 8.69 9.92 -8.01
N VAL A 321 9.69 9.22 -7.50
CA VAL A 321 10.65 8.42 -8.27
C VAL A 321 10.42 6.93 -7.98
N VAL A 322 10.41 6.10 -9.00
CA VAL A 322 10.34 4.64 -8.84
C VAL A 322 11.62 4.12 -8.19
N LEU A 323 11.51 3.55 -7.00
CA LEU A 323 12.61 2.92 -6.26
C LEU A 323 12.85 1.49 -6.73
N TYR A 324 11.79 0.69 -6.82
CA TYR A 324 11.83 -0.65 -7.43
C TYR A 324 10.50 -0.98 -8.12
N VAL A 325 10.54 -1.99 -9.00
CA VAL A 325 9.39 -2.56 -9.69
C VAL A 325 9.52 -4.07 -9.76
N VAL A 326 8.43 -4.79 -9.51
CA VAL A 326 8.33 -6.22 -9.78
C VAL A 326 8.26 -6.43 -11.29
N THR A 327 9.20 -7.20 -11.84
CA THR A 327 9.33 -7.45 -13.28
C THR A 327 8.84 -8.84 -13.69
N THR A 328 8.66 -9.75 -12.74
CA THR A 328 8.06 -11.07 -13.02
C THR A 328 6.54 -10.97 -13.12
N PRO A 329 5.89 -11.70 -14.05
CA PRO A 329 4.45 -11.59 -14.25
C PRO A 329 3.55 -11.91 -13.05
N PRO A 330 3.70 -13.02 -12.31
CA PRO A 330 2.70 -13.41 -11.33
C PRO A 330 2.65 -12.43 -10.16
N VAL A 331 1.44 -11.95 -9.84
CA VAL A 331 1.16 -11.11 -8.68
C VAL A 331 -0.12 -11.54 -7.97
N ASN A 332 -0.17 -11.35 -6.65
CA ASN A 332 -1.30 -11.67 -5.79
C ASN A 332 -1.78 -10.44 -5.01
N PRO A 333 -3.06 -10.39 -4.58
CA PRO A 333 -3.57 -9.30 -3.75
C PRO A 333 -2.68 -9.04 -2.53
N GLY A 334 -2.31 -7.79 -2.33
CA GLY A 334 -1.42 -7.36 -1.24
C GLY A 334 0.07 -7.49 -1.52
N GLU A 335 0.49 -8.07 -2.65
CA GLU A 335 1.90 -8.08 -3.06
C GLU A 335 2.33 -6.73 -3.65
N PRO A 336 3.56 -6.27 -3.38
CA PRO A 336 4.06 -5.04 -3.96
C PRO A 336 4.24 -5.16 -5.48
N LEU A 337 3.90 -4.09 -6.20
CA LEU A 337 4.12 -3.97 -7.65
C LEU A 337 5.26 -2.99 -7.96
N VAL A 338 5.18 -1.80 -7.35
CA VAL A 338 6.09 -0.68 -7.59
C VAL A 338 6.27 0.07 -6.28
N SER A 339 7.51 0.34 -5.89
CA SER A 339 7.79 1.27 -4.79
C SER A 339 8.12 2.65 -5.34
N LEU A 340 7.45 3.67 -4.81
CA LEU A 340 7.63 5.07 -5.15
C LEU A 340 8.22 5.81 -3.96
N GLY A 341 9.18 6.69 -4.23
CA GLY A 341 9.84 7.52 -3.23
C GLY A 341 9.74 9.01 -3.57
N GLN A 342 9.49 9.83 -2.55
CA GLN A 342 9.77 11.27 -2.65
C GLN A 342 11.24 11.52 -2.37
N VAL A 343 11.85 12.41 -3.15
CA VAL A 343 13.28 12.68 -3.06
C VAL A 343 13.57 14.18 -2.89
N THR A 344 14.63 14.48 -2.16
CA THR A 344 15.15 15.83 -1.93
C THR A 344 16.68 15.83 -2.03
N ASN A 345 17.31 17.00 -2.11
CA ASN A 345 18.77 17.14 -2.10
C ASN A 345 19.34 17.41 -0.70
N THR A 346 18.48 17.54 0.30
CA THR A 346 18.85 17.86 1.70
C THR A 346 18.47 16.71 2.62
N LEU A 347 19.37 16.26 3.48
CA LEU A 347 19.02 15.19 4.44
C LEU A 347 17.86 15.64 5.33
N PRO A 348 16.74 14.89 5.39
CA PRO A 348 15.64 15.18 6.31
C PRO A 348 16.04 14.94 7.77
N ALA A 349 15.60 15.83 8.66
CA ALA A 349 15.83 15.72 10.11
C ALA A 349 14.89 14.72 10.80
N GLN A 350 13.70 14.48 10.21
CA GLN A 350 12.63 13.66 10.73
C GLN A 350 11.95 12.92 9.58
N PRO A 351 11.21 11.82 9.84
CA PRO A 351 10.45 11.17 8.79
C PRO A 351 9.48 12.18 8.18
N ALA A 352 9.41 12.24 6.85
CA ALA A 352 8.41 13.08 6.22
C ALA A 352 7.02 12.54 6.55
N VAL A 353 6.04 13.44 6.65
CA VAL A 353 4.63 13.05 6.66
C VAL A 353 4.31 12.48 5.28
N ALA A 354 3.41 11.50 5.22
CA ALA A 354 2.87 10.99 3.97
C ALA A 354 2.49 12.17 3.05
N PRO A 355 2.90 12.16 1.76
CA PRO A 355 2.55 13.23 0.87
C PRO A 355 1.04 13.40 0.80
N PRO A 356 0.54 14.63 0.65
CA PRO A 356 -0.88 14.87 0.48
C PRO A 356 -1.37 14.05 -0.72
N ARG A 357 -2.24 13.08 -0.44
CA ARG A 357 -2.95 12.32 -1.47
C ARG A 357 -3.98 13.25 -2.11
N ALA A 358 -4.33 12.99 -3.36
CA ALA A 358 -5.55 13.59 -3.90
C ALA A 358 -6.70 13.19 -2.96
N PRO A 359 -7.47 14.15 -2.41
CA PRO A 359 -8.56 13.83 -1.51
C PRO A 359 -9.56 12.91 -2.24
N PRO A 360 -10.06 11.88 -1.58
CA PRO A 360 -10.93 10.90 -2.22
C PRO A 360 -12.23 11.57 -2.67
N VAL A 361 -12.70 11.19 -3.85
CA VAL A 361 -14.07 11.52 -4.30
C VAL A 361 -14.99 10.38 -3.89
N VAL A 362 -15.89 10.67 -2.95
CA VAL A 362 -16.68 9.64 -2.25
C VAL A 362 -18.16 9.72 -2.62
N LEU A 363 -18.90 8.63 -2.44
CA LEU A 363 -20.36 8.66 -2.65
C LEU A 363 -21.03 9.59 -1.64
N ASN A 364 -21.82 10.53 -2.10
CA ASN A 364 -22.71 11.30 -1.24
C ASN A 364 -24.08 10.62 -1.21
N HIS A 365 -24.68 10.48 -2.39
CA HIS A 365 -25.94 9.77 -2.58
C HIS A 365 -26.11 9.31 -4.01
N PHE A 366 -27.12 8.49 -4.23
CA PHE A 366 -27.68 8.28 -5.55
C PHE A 366 -29.20 8.34 -5.47
N TYR A 367 -29.86 8.66 -6.58
CA TYR A 367 -31.30 8.58 -6.70
C TYR A 367 -31.70 7.59 -7.78
N VAL A 368 -32.89 7.01 -7.63
CA VAL A 368 -33.53 6.18 -8.67
C VAL A 368 -35.00 6.51 -8.76
N VAL A 369 -35.51 6.67 -9.99
CA VAL A 369 -36.94 6.86 -10.24
C VAL A 369 -37.61 5.50 -10.43
N LEU A 370 -38.50 5.15 -9.51
CA LEU A 370 -39.18 3.86 -9.45
C LEU A 370 -40.56 3.91 -10.14
N PRO A 371 -41.05 2.77 -10.65
CA PRO A 371 -42.45 2.61 -11.03
C PRO A 371 -43.41 2.89 -9.86
N ALA A 372 -44.62 3.36 -10.16
CA ALA A 372 -45.61 3.79 -9.16
C ALA A 372 -45.86 2.75 -8.06
N GLU A 373 -46.07 1.48 -8.42
CA GLU A 373 -46.38 0.41 -7.46
C GLU A 373 -45.18 0.06 -6.57
N ALA A 374 -43.96 0.02 -7.14
CA ALA A 374 -42.73 -0.25 -6.38
C ALA A 374 -42.44 0.88 -5.38
N PHE A 375 -42.61 2.12 -5.82
CA PHE A 375 -42.49 3.29 -4.96
C PHE A 375 -43.55 3.28 -3.84
N ALA A 376 -44.81 3.00 -4.17
CA ALA A 376 -45.89 2.91 -3.19
C ALA A 376 -45.65 1.80 -2.16
N SER A 377 -45.14 0.64 -2.59
CA SER A 377 -44.80 -0.49 -1.72
C SER A 377 -43.69 -0.12 -0.74
N LEU A 378 -42.63 0.53 -1.21
CA LEU A 378 -41.53 1.00 -0.36
C LEU A 378 -41.98 2.08 0.63
N ARG A 379 -42.85 3.00 0.21
CA ARG A 379 -43.40 4.05 1.07
C ARG A 379 -44.29 3.49 2.19
N ALA A 380 -45.00 2.40 1.93
CA ALA A 380 -45.88 1.74 2.89
C ALA A 380 -45.17 0.69 3.77
N LEU A 381 -43.87 0.47 3.57
CA LEU A 381 -43.11 -0.54 4.33
C LEU A 381 -42.63 0.04 5.66
N ASP A 382 -43.34 -0.24 6.75
CA ASP A 382 -42.97 0.23 8.11
C ASP A 382 -41.53 -0.14 8.48
N PHE A 383 -41.06 -1.33 8.07
CA PHE A 383 -39.69 -1.75 8.31
C PHE A 383 -38.64 -0.80 7.70
N LEU A 384 -38.95 -0.08 6.62
CA LEU A 384 -38.02 0.85 5.99
C LEU A 384 -37.68 2.02 6.93
N SER A 385 -38.67 2.63 7.59
CA SER A 385 -38.48 3.73 8.54
C SER A 385 -38.14 3.28 9.95
N ASP A 386 -38.68 2.14 10.38
CA ASP A 386 -38.63 1.72 11.79
C ASP A 386 -37.49 0.73 12.06
N GLY A 387 -37.09 -0.05 11.06
CA GLY A 387 -36.02 -1.02 11.18
C GLY A 387 -34.76 -0.63 10.42
N PHE A 388 -34.92 -0.23 9.16
CA PHE A 388 -33.82 -0.15 8.22
C PHE A 388 -33.02 1.14 8.32
N ALA A 389 -33.64 2.32 8.21
CA ALA A 389 -32.92 3.59 8.17
C ALA A 389 -33.75 4.76 8.73
N GLN A 390 -33.13 5.93 8.89
CA GLN A 390 -33.89 7.17 9.05
C GLN A 390 -34.45 7.58 7.68
N VAL A 391 -35.77 7.74 7.59
CA VAL A 391 -36.45 8.18 6.35
C VAL A 391 -37.02 9.59 6.54
N ASP A 392 -36.81 10.46 5.55
CA ASP A 392 -37.38 11.82 5.52
C ASP A 392 -37.76 12.27 4.09
N GLY A 393 -38.47 13.41 3.99
CA GLY A 393 -38.87 14.05 2.74
C GLY A 393 -37.84 15.04 2.19
N GLY A 394 -36.63 15.07 2.73
CA GLY A 394 -35.53 15.87 2.22
C GLY A 394 -35.39 17.27 2.80
N LEU A 395 -34.42 17.99 2.27
CA LEU A 395 -34.04 19.33 2.72
C LEU A 395 -35.10 20.39 2.39
N PRO A 396 -35.14 21.52 3.13
CA PRO A 396 -34.38 21.78 4.35
C PRO A 396 -35.06 21.24 5.63
N ALA A 397 -36.33 20.88 5.56
CA ALA A 397 -37.17 20.63 6.75
C ALA A 397 -37.16 19.17 7.25
N PHE A 398 -36.68 18.22 6.44
CA PHE A 398 -36.65 16.79 6.77
C PHE A 398 -38.00 16.25 7.25
N LYS A 399 -39.08 16.71 6.64
CA LYS A 399 -40.45 16.33 7.04
C LYS A 399 -40.63 14.83 6.94
N VAL A 400 -41.39 14.24 7.85
CA VAL A 400 -41.80 12.83 7.73
C VAL A 400 -42.65 12.69 6.47
N PRO A 401 -42.34 11.77 5.54
CA PRO A 401 -43.13 11.59 4.33
C PRO A 401 -44.56 11.14 4.66
N ASP A 402 -45.54 11.74 3.99
CA ASP A 402 -46.94 11.32 4.06
C ASP A 402 -47.33 10.41 2.88
N ALA A 403 -48.58 9.99 2.83
CA ALA A 403 -49.12 9.15 1.76
C ALA A 403 -49.17 9.84 0.38
N SER A 404 -48.88 11.13 0.26
CA SER A 404 -48.78 11.87 -1.01
C SER A 404 -47.33 12.02 -1.50
N ALA A 405 -46.34 11.86 -0.60
CA ALA A 405 -44.93 12.05 -0.89
C ALA A 405 -44.46 11.27 -2.12
N GLN A 406 -43.77 11.94 -3.04
CA GLN A 406 -43.18 11.36 -4.26
C GLN A 406 -41.66 11.20 -4.17
N VAL A 407 -41.06 11.47 -3.02
CA VAL A 407 -39.62 11.31 -2.77
C VAL A 407 -39.42 10.81 -1.35
N LEU A 408 -38.56 9.80 -1.18
CA LEU A 408 -38.11 9.30 0.12
C LEU A 408 -36.59 9.37 0.19
N TYR A 409 -36.07 10.03 1.21
CA TYR A 409 -34.64 10.07 1.52
C TYR A 409 -34.35 9.05 2.59
N VAL A 410 -33.56 8.01 2.27
CA VAL A 410 -33.20 6.93 3.19
C VAL A 410 -31.75 7.13 3.61
N ARG A 411 -31.56 7.58 4.85
CA ARG A 411 -30.29 8.14 5.37
C ARG A 411 -29.44 7.08 6.06
N GLY A 412 -28.18 6.96 5.64
CA GLY A 412 -27.12 6.26 6.37
C GLY A 412 -26.25 7.22 7.18
N GLN A 413 -25.04 6.75 7.53
CA GLN A 413 -24.04 7.48 8.30
C GLN A 413 -23.34 8.54 7.44
N ASP A 414 -22.82 8.10 6.29
CA ASP A 414 -22.02 8.91 5.37
C ASP A 414 -22.62 8.96 3.95
N THR A 415 -23.56 8.06 3.64
CA THR A 415 -24.27 8.02 2.36
C THR A 415 -25.77 8.00 2.58
N TYR A 416 -26.55 8.44 1.59
CA TYR A 416 -27.99 8.21 1.55
C TYR A 416 -28.45 7.84 0.14
N LEU A 417 -29.70 7.42 0.01
CA LEU A 417 -30.34 7.17 -1.27
C LEU A 417 -31.66 7.92 -1.37
N GLU A 418 -32.02 8.35 -2.57
CA GLU A 418 -33.30 8.98 -2.85
C GLU A 418 -34.15 8.05 -3.72
N LEU A 419 -35.31 7.68 -3.22
CA LEU A 419 -36.32 6.93 -3.96
C LEU A 419 -37.32 7.93 -4.51
N LEU A 420 -37.45 8.00 -5.83
CA LEU A 420 -38.35 8.94 -6.50
C LEU A 420 -39.52 8.17 -7.12
N GLY A 421 -40.73 8.68 -6.93
CA GLY A 421 -41.92 8.21 -7.65
C GLY A 421 -42.02 8.83 -9.04
N PRO A 422 -42.96 8.37 -9.89
CA PRO A 422 -43.17 8.92 -11.23
C PRO A 422 -43.59 10.40 -11.23
N GLY A 423 -44.22 10.88 -10.14
CA GLY A 423 -44.61 12.28 -9.96
C GLY A 423 -43.56 13.12 -9.24
N ASN A 424 -42.28 12.74 -9.29
CA ASN A 424 -41.21 13.45 -8.60
C ASN A 424 -41.10 14.91 -9.08
N ALA A 425 -40.71 15.80 -8.17
CA ALA A 425 -40.63 17.24 -8.43
C ALA A 425 -39.53 17.64 -9.43
N PHE A 426 -38.62 16.72 -9.78
CA PHE A 426 -37.54 16.96 -10.72
C PHE A 426 -37.96 16.68 -12.17
N GLY A 427 -39.14 16.09 -12.40
CA GLY A 427 -39.62 15.72 -13.72
C GLY A 427 -38.83 14.58 -14.37
N GLU A 428 -38.11 13.79 -13.57
CA GLU A 428 -37.23 12.75 -14.07
C GLU A 428 -38.01 11.47 -14.42
N PRO A 429 -37.71 10.81 -15.54
CA PRO A 429 -38.47 9.64 -16.00
C PRO A 429 -38.14 8.38 -15.19
N VAL A 430 -39.10 7.45 -15.12
CA VAL A 430 -38.93 6.13 -14.49
C VAL A 430 -37.72 5.40 -15.07
N GLY A 431 -36.90 4.84 -14.18
CA GLY A 431 -35.66 4.13 -14.51
C GLY A 431 -34.42 5.01 -14.54
N LYS A 432 -34.56 6.34 -14.48
CA LYS A 432 -33.40 7.23 -14.41
C LYS A 432 -32.67 7.10 -13.08
N VAL A 433 -31.35 7.12 -13.15
CA VAL A 433 -30.44 7.10 -12.00
C VAL A 433 -29.61 8.38 -12.01
N GLY A 434 -29.38 8.97 -10.85
CA GLY A 434 -28.37 10.01 -10.69
C GLY A 434 -27.45 9.71 -9.53
N VAL A 435 -26.18 10.05 -9.68
CA VAL A 435 -25.12 9.77 -8.71
C VAL A 435 -24.45 11.06 -8.30
N GLY A 436 -24.64 11.44 -7.05
CA GLY A 436 -23.95 12.54 -6.41
C GLY A 436 -22.71 12.03 -5.69
N LEU A 437 -21.54 12.43 -6.19
CA LEU A 437 -20.27 12.27 -5.48
C LEU A 437 -19.93 13.56 -4.74
N SER A 438 -19.07 13.46 -3.75
CA SER A 438 -18.61 14.61 -2.98
C SER A 438 -17.13 14.55 -2.66
N VAL A 439 -16.54 15.74 -2.49
CA VAL A 439 -15.22 15.93 -1.92
C VAL A 439 -15.36 16.34 -0.46
N GLU A 440 -14.46 15.86 0.39
CA GLU A 440 -14.54 16.06 1.85
C GLU A 440 -13.49 17.07 2.36
N GLN A 441 -12.83 17.81 1.45
CA GLN A 441 -11.85 18.84 1.76
C GLN A 441 -12.07 20.08 0.90
N GLU A 442 -12.10 21.25 1.53
CA GLU A 442 -12.33 22.54 0.87
C GLU A 442 -11.34 22.79 -0.30
N GLY A 443 -11.85 23.34 -1.40
CA GLY A 443 -11.07 23.66 -2.60
C GLY A 443 -10.63 22.45 -3.42
N THR A 444 -11.08 21.23 -3.08
CA THR A 444 -10.78 20.03 -3.85
C THR A 444 -11.53 20.03 -5.18
N LEU A 445 -12.77 20.48 -5.19
CA LEU A 445 -13.58 20.52 -6.41
C LEU A 445 -12.92 21.38 -7.49
N SER A 446 -12.39 22.55 -7.14
CA SER A 446 -11.67 23.43 -8.08
C SER A 446 -10.42 22.78 -8.66
N ARG A 447 -9.71 21.96 -7.86
CA ARG A 447 -8.52 21.22 -8.32
C ARG A 447 -8.86 20.05 -9.23
N LEU A 448 -10.06 19.47 -9.13
CA LEU A 448 -10.52 18.36 -9.97
C LEU A 448 -10.95 18.80 -11.38
N ALA A 449 -11.36 20.05 -11.57
CA ALA A 449 -11.91 20.52 -12.84
C ALA A 449 -10.95 20.35 -14.03
N GLY A 450 -9.66 20.66 -13.83
CA GLY A 450 -8.62 20.49 -14.86
C GLY A 450 -8.43 19.04 -15.27
N PRO A 451 -8.04 18.15 -14.34
CA PRO A 451 -7.91 16.71 -14.59
C PRO A 451 -9.15 16.08 -15.23
N LEU A 452 -10.37 16.43 -14.78
CA LEU A 452 -11.61 15.92 -15.36
C LEU A 452 -11.79 16.35 -16.82
N ARG A 453 -11.53 17.63 -17.15
CA ARG A 453 -11.59 18.12 -18.53
C ARG A 453 -10.59 17.41 -19.43
N THR A 454 -9.35 17.25 -18.97
CA THR A 454 -8.30 16.53 -19.70
C THR A 454 -8.68 15.06 -19.92
N ALA A 455 -9.15 14.39 -18.87
CA ALA A 455 -9.45 12.96 -18.92
C ALA A 455 -10.68 12.65 -19.77
N LEU A 456 -11.67 13.54 -19.83
CA LEU A 456 -12.93 13.31 -20.54
C LEU A 456 -12.97 13.89 -21.95
N GLY A 457 -12.14 14.90 -22.26
CA GLY A 457 -12.18 15.58 -23.56
C GLY A 457 -13.52 16.28 -23.81
N GLN A 458 -14.28 16.58 -22.75
CA GLN A 458 -15.60 17.20 -22.79
C GLN A 458 -15.61 18.49 -21.95
N LYS A 459 -16.60 19.35 -22.22
CA LYS A 459 -16.85 20.54 -21.41
C LYS A 459 -17.41 20.12 -20.05
N VAL A 460 -16.66 20.43 -19.01
CA VAL A 460 -17.09 20.34 -17.61
C VAL A 460 -17.41 21.75 -17.14
N HIS A 461 -18.67 21.98 -16.78
CA HIS A 461 -19.12 23.26 -16.24
C HIS A 461 -19.29 23.17 -14.73
N GLN A 462 -19.03 24.30 -14.06
CA GLN A 462 -19.18 24.44 -12.62
C GLN A 462 -20.45 25.25 -12.35
N THR A 463 -21.25 24.80 -11.39
CA THR A 463 -22.45 25.50 -10.94
C THR A 463 -22.39 25.72 -9.44
N ARG A 464 -23.06 26.77 -8.97
CA ARG A 464 -23.33 27.00 -7.56
C ARG A 464 -24.83 26.86 -7.31
N THR A 465 -25.20 25.89 -6.50
CA THR A 465 -26.59 25.65 -6.12
C THR A 465 -26.92 26.41 -4.84
N ARG A 466 -28.12 26.96 -4.75
CA ARG A 466 -28.64 27.66 -3.57
C ARG A 466 -29.87 26.96 -3.02
N ARG A 467 -30.13 27.11 -1.72
CA ARG A 467 -31.32 26.56 -1.05
C ARG A 467 -32.04 27.64 -0.27
N LYS A 468 -33.35 27.72 -0.44
CA LYS A 468 -34.20 28.63 0.33
C LYS A 468 -34.49 28.05 1.72
N PHE A 469 -34.27 28.85 2.75
CA PHE A 469 -34.63 28.58 4.14
C PHE A 469 -35.70 29.56 4.62
N GLU A 470 -36.65 29.07 5.39
CA GLU A 470 -37.66 29.91 6.02
C GLU A 470 -36.98 30.92 6.97
N GLY A 471 -37.32 32.21 6.85
CA GLY A 471 -36.73 33.28 7.64
C GLY A 471 -35.28 33.68 7.29
N ARG A 472 -34.60 33.00 6.36
CA ARG A 472 -33.19 33.28 6.00
C ARG A 472 -32.93 33.53 4.50
N GLY A 473 -33.94 33.37 3.65
CA GLY A 473 -33.80 33.57 2.20
C GLY A 473 -33.00 32.46 1.52
N GLU A 474 -32.35 32.76 0.39
CA GLU A 474 -31.51 31.79 -0.33
C GLU A 474 -30.08 31.76 0.22
N VAL A 475 -29.62 30.58 0.59
CA VAL A 475 -28.27 30.32 1.10
C VAL A 475 -27.49 29.46 0.09
N PRO A 476 -26.21 29.76 -0.20
CA PRO A 476 -25.35 28.86 -0.97
C PRO A 476 -25.31 27.46 -0.37
N TRP A 477 -25.51 26.44 -1.19
CA TRP A 477 -25.61 25.05 -0.75
C TRP A 477 -24.36 24.24 -1.09
N TYR A 478 -24.08 24.07 -2.38
CA TYR A 478 -22.90 23.36 -2.86
C TYR A 478 -22.46 23.94 -4.20
N ASP A 479 -21.17 23.80 -4.47
CA ASP A 479 -20.65 23.88 -5.83
C ASP A 479 -20.59 22.47 -6.42
N ALA A 480 -20.84 22.35 -7.71
CA ALA A 480 -20.77 21.06 -8.39
C ALA A 480 -20.18 21.17 -9.80
N LEU A 481 -19.43 20.14 -10.17
CA LEU A 481 -18.96 19.92 -11.53
C LEU A 481 -19.88 18.92 -12.22
N TYR A 482 -20.40 19.35 -13.36
CA TYR A 482 -21.21 18.54 -14.25
C TYR A 482 -20.53 18.40 -15.60
N ARG A 483 -20.66 17.22 -16.17
CA ARG A 483 -20.38 17.02 -17.60
C ARG A 483 -21.51 17.64 -18.40
N GLU A 484 -21.19 18.40 -19.45
CA GLU A 484 -22.23 18.81 -20.40
C GLU A 484 -22.88 17.59 -21.06
N PRO A 485 -24.22 17.54 -21.17
CA PRO A 485 -24.90 16.43 -21.82
C PRO A 485 -24.51 16.33 -23.30
N SER A 486 -23.62 15.41 -23.64
CA SER A 486 -23.47 14.96 -25.03
C SER A 486 -24.60 13.97 -25.34
N ALA A 487 -25.70 14.44 -25.94
CA ALA A 487 -26.83 13.60 -26.33
C ALA A 487 -26.39 12.30 -27.05
N PRO A 488 -27.11 11.17 -26.90
CA PRO A 488 -28.51 11.09 -26.47
C PRO A 488 -28.83 10.26 -25.20
N ASP A 489 -27.85 9.69 -24.48
CA ASP A 489 -28.12 8.80 -23.34
C ASP A 489 -28.15 9.58 -22.00
N THR A 490 -29.36 9.87 -21.51
CA THR A 490 -29.65 10.56 -20.23
C THR A 490 -30.05 9.62 -19.10
N SER A 491 -29.83 8.31 -19.25
CA SER A 491 -30.26 7.30 -18.27
C SER A 491 -29.52 7.38 -16.93
N LEU A 492 -28.30 7.95 -16.94
CA LEU A 492 -27.42 8.07 -15.78
C LEU A 492 -26.75 9.44 -15.73
N ASP A 493 -27.07 10.21 -14.70
CA ASP A 493 -26.38 11.45 -14.36
C ASP A 493 -25.30 11.21 -13.29
N LEU A 494 -24.20 11.94 -13.40
CA LEU A 494 -23.10 11.93 -12.46
C LEU A 494 -22.62 13.36 -12.23
N TRP A 495 -22.42 13.73 -10.97
CA TRP A 495 -21.77 14.98 -10.60
C TRP A 495 -20.89 14.78 -9.37
N VAL A 496 -19.92 15.66 -9.21
CA VAL A 496 -19.13 15.77 -7.98
C VAL A 496 -19.37 17.14 -7.36
N SER A 497 -19.56 17.17 -6.05
CA SER A 497 -19.97 18.36 -5.31
C SER A 497 -19.09 18.65 -4.08
N GLU A 498 -18.99 19.92 -3.74
CA GLU A 498 -18.37 20.42 -2.51
C GLU A 498 -19.44 21.24 -1.78
N TYR A 499 -19.80 20.83 -0.56
CA TYR A 499 -20.73 21.61 0.26
C TYR A 499 -20.10 22.94 0.65
N LEU A 500 -20.95 23.93 0.89
CA LEU A 500 -20.54 25.24 1.35
C LEU A 500 -20.83 25.37 2.86
N PRO A 501 -19.88 25.80 3.70
CA PRO A 501 -20.06 25.88 5.16
C PRO A 501 -21.29 26.68 5.60
N GLU A 502 -21.67 27.73 4.86
CA GLU A 502 -22.85 28.56 5.11
C GLU A 502 -24.16 27.75 5.09
N PHE A 503 -24.19 26.69 4.29
CA PHE A 503 -25.32 25.77 4.24
C PHE A 503 -25.53 25.06 5.57
N PHE A 504 -24.45 24.56 6.19
CA PHE A 504 -24.55 23.85 7.48
C PHE A 504 -24.98 24.79 8.60
N GLN A 505 -24.47 26.02 8.60
CA GLN A 505 -24.90 27.06 9.55
C GLN A 505 -26.38 27.43 9.37
N ALA A 506 -26.89 27.43 8.14
CA ALA A 506 -28.31 27.67 7.88
C ALA A 506 -29.18 26.46 8.27
N LEU A 507 -28.71 25.25 8.00
CA LEU A 507 -29.45 24.01 8.23
C LEU A 507 -29.51 23.62 9.72
N TYR A 508 -28.43 23.89 10.46
CA TYR A 508 -28.26 23.51 11.85
C TYR A 508 -27.68 24.69 12.65
N PRO A 509 -28.48 25.74 12.89
CA PRO A 509 -27.99 27.00 13.46
C PRO A 509 -27.47 26.88 14.89
N ASP A 510 -27.96 25.89 15.63
CA ASP A 510 -27.62 25.67 17.04
C ASP A 510 -26.39 24.76 17.22
N ARG A 511 -25.69 24.40 16.14
CA ARG A 511 -24.47 23.57 16.19
C ARG A 511 -23.22 24.40 15.87
N PRO A 512 -22.10 24.16 16.56
CA PRO A 512 -20.82 24.74 16.19
C PRO A 512 -20.34 24.09 14.88
N TRP A 513 -20.03 24.92 13.88
CA TRP A 513 -19.50 24.48 12.59
C TRP A 513 -18.10 25.06 12.38
N SER A 514 -17.22 24.25 11.80
CA SER A 514 -15.96 24.77 11.27
C SER A 514 -16.24 25.57 10.00
N ALA A 515 -15.56 26.70 9.82
CA ALA A 515 -15.60 27.49 8.59
C ALA A 515 -15.04 26.74 7.37
N HIS A 516 -14.45 25.56 7.58
CA HIS A 516 -13.82 24.74 6.55
C HIS A 516 -14.51 23.37 6.38
N ASP A 517 -15.63 23.11 7.07
CA ASP A 517 -16.31 21.82 6.95
C ASP A 517 -17.15 21.78 5.67
N VAL A 518 -16.76 20.88 4.76
CA VAL A 518 -17.46 20.59 3.50
C VAL A 518 -17.94 19.14 3.45
N SER A 519 -17.89 18.42 4.58
CA SER A 519 -18.09 16.98 4.63
C SER A 519 -19.56 16.57 4.47
N ARG A 520 -19.81 15.42 3.84
CA ARG A 520 -21.16 14.81 3.86
C ARG A 520 -21.61 14.42 5.27
N ARG A 521 -20.67 14.18 6.18
CA ARG A 521 -20.96 13.85 7.58
C ARG A 521 -21.53 15.04 8.36
N ALA A 522 -21.20 16.27 7.98
CA ALA A 522 -21.85 17.47 8.51
C ALA A 522 -23.35 17.49 8.17
N LEU A 523 -23.73 17.08 6.95
CA LEU A 523 -25.13 16.94 6.56
C LEU A 523 -25.83 15.79 7.31
N LEU A 524 -25.21 14.60 7.31
CA LEU A 524 -25.88 13.34 7.68
C LEU A 524 -25.76 12.98 9.15
N GLY A 525 -24.67 13.36 9.81
CA GLY A 525 -24.38 13.01 11.21
C GLY A 525 -25.51 13.36 12.18
N PRO A 526 -26.13 14.57 12.12
CA PRO A 526 -27.27 14.92 12.97
C PRO A 526 -28.53 14.07 12.73
N ARG A 527 -28.63 13.40 11.58
CA ARG A 527 -29.78 12.58 11.16
C ARG A 527 -29.53 11.08 11.32
N PHE A 528 -28.28 10.66 11.45
CA PHE A 528 -27.91 9.26 11.58
C PHE A 528 -28.44 8.65 12.88
N LYS A 529 -29.00 7.44 12.76
CA LYS A 529 -29.59 6.67 13.86
C LYS A 529 -28.85 5.33 13.97
N PRO A 530 -27.85 5.20 14.88
CA PRO A 530 -27.04 3.97 14.99
C PRO A 530 -27.86 2.72 15.36
N GLU A 531 -29.04 2.91 15.96
CA GLU A 531 -30.01 1.86 16.26
C GLU A 531 -30.70 1.31 15.00
N ARG A 532 -30.68 2.01 13.87
CA ARG A 532 -31.17 1.50 12.58
C ARG A 532 -30.13 0.59 11.92
N LEU A 533 -30.54 -0.22 10.94
CA LEU A 533 -29.66 -1.21 10.32
C LEU A 533 -28.69 -0.58 9.31
N LEU A 534 -29.17 0.30 8.44
CA LEU A 534 -28.39 0.91 7.37
C LEU A 534 -27.23 1.72 7.95
N ARG A 535 -26.02 1.36 7.53
CA ARG A 535 -24.82 2.17 7.76
C ARG A 535 -24.51 2.98 6.52
N ASN A 536 -24.07 2.36 5.43
CA ASN A 536 -23.71 3.04 4.19
C ASN A 536 -24.05 2.20 2.95
N VAL A 537 -24.24 2.88 1.82
CA VAL A 537 -24.19 2.28 0.48
C VAL A 537 -22.73 1.99 0.17
N GLU A 538 -22.41 0.74 -0.12
CA GLU A 538 -21.03 0.29 -0.38
C GLU A 538 -20.86 -0.33 -1.76
N ARG A 539 -21.97 -0.63 -2.45
CA ARG A 539 -21.92 -1.18 -3.80
C ARG A 539 -23.09 -0.71 -4.64
N ILE A 540 -22.84 -0.38 -5.90
CA ILE A 540 -23.86 -0.06 -6.89
C ILE A 540 -23.59 -0.87 -8.16
N SER A 541 -24.60 -1.63 -8.61
CA SER A 541 -24.54 -2.42 -9.83
C SER A 541 -25.49 -1.84 -10.88
N LEU A 542 -24.95 -1.46 -12.03
CA LEU A 542 -25.65 -0.83 -13.16
C LEU A 542 -25.53 -1.69 -14.42
N GLU A 543 -26.52 -1.61 -15.28
CA GLU A 543 -26.45 -2.06 -16.67
C GLU A 543 -26.64 -0.84 -17.58
N LEU A 544 -25.67 -0.58 -18.45
CA LEU A 544 -25.60 0.61 -19.30
C LEU A 544 -25.37 0.22 -20.76
N SER A 545 -25.72 1.13 -21.68
CA SER A 545 -25.31 0.99 -23.08
C SER A 545 -23.77 1.00 -23.15
N PRO A 546 -23.12 0.27 -24.07
CA PRO A 546 -21.65 0.23 -24.14
C PRO A 546 -21.00 1.61 -24.18
N ARG A 547 -21.59 2.54 -24.95
CA ARG A 547 -21.10 3.93 -25.02
C ARG A 547 -21.19 4.66 -23.67
N ARG A 548 -22.29 4.49 -22.92
CA ARG A 548 -22.45 5.13 -21.61
C ARG A 548 -21.59 4.46 -20.55
N ALA A 549 -21.46 3.14 -20.57
CA ALA A 549 -20.57 2.38 -19.67
C ALA A 549 -19.13 2.89 -19.79
N HIS A 550 -18.56 2.90 -21.00
CA HIS A 550 -17.21 3.42 -21.25
C HIS A 550 -17.03 4.87 -20.80
N THR A 551 -18.02 5.72 -21.05
CA THR A 551 -17.96 7.12 -20.61
C THR A 551 -17.99 7.22 -19.08
N PHE A 552 -18.86 6.45 -18.42
CA PHE A 552 -19.00 6.42 -16.97
C PHE A 552 -17.76 5.89 -16.26
N ILE A 553 -17.15 4.84 -16.80
CA ILE A 553 -15.88 4.29 -16.31
C ILE A 553 -14.77 5.33 -16.39
N ARG A 554 -14.67 6.07 -17.51
CA ARG A 554 -13.70 7.17 -17.65
C ARG A 554 -13.95 8.30 -16.66
N GLU A 555 -15.22 8.65 -16.39
CA GLU A 555 -15.59 9.65 -15.38
C GLU A 555 -15.10 9.21 -13.99
N LEU A 556 -15.41 7.98 -13.58
CA LEU A 556 -14.99 7.44 -12.28
C LEU A 556 -13.46 7.35 -12.16
N VAL A 557 -12.76 6.89 -13.19
CA VAL A 557 -11.28 6.83 -13.20
C VAL A 557 -10.67 8.23 -13.09
N ALA A 558 -11.23 9.23 -13.77
CA ALA A 558 -10.79 10.62 -13.65
C ALA A 558 -11.04 11.21 -12.26
N LEU A 559 -11.99 10.66 -11.50
CA LEU A 559 -12.29 11.00 -10.11
C LEU A 559 -11.49 10.17 -9.10
N GLY A 560 -10.56 9.32 -9.55
CA GLY A 560 -9.68 8.53 -8.69
C GLY A 560 -10.19 7.13 -8.32
N TYR A 561 -11.30 6.67 -8.92
CA TYR A 561 -11.73 5.27 -8.77
C TYR A 561 -10.79 4.35 -9.58
N GLN A 562 -10.46 3.21 -9.01
CA GLN A 562 -9.60 2.22 -9.65
C GLN A 562 -10.44 1.11 -10.26
N GLN A 563 -10.23 0.81 -11.54
CA GLN A 563 -10.86 -0.35 -12.16
C GLN A 563 -10.23 -1.64 -11.58
N VAL A 564 -11.08 -2.53 -11.08
CA VAL A 564 -10.72 -3.80 -10.42
C VAL A 564 -11.57 -4.92 -11.02
N SER A 565 -10.95 -5.84 -11.77
CA SER A 565 -11.57 -6.95 -12.52
C SER A 565 -12.53 -6.55 -13.66
N SER A 566 -12.41 -7.25 -14.81
CA SER A 566 -13.38 -7.17 -15.92
C SER A 566 -13.65 -8.55 -16.54
N PRO A 567 -14.45 -9.43 -15.90
CA PRO A 567 -14.86 -10.68 -16.53
C PRO A 567 -15.98 -10.43 -17.55
N GLY A 568 -15.65 -10.50 -18.84
CA GLY A 568 -16.61 -10.31 -19.93
C GLY A 568 -17.13 -8.87 -19.99
N ASP A 569 -18.46 -8.71 -20.07
CA ASP A 569 -19.13 -7.41 -20.22
C ASP A 569 -19.37 -6.68 -18.87
N VAL A 570 -18.66 -7.05 -17.80
CA VAL A 570 -18.83 -6.45 -16.46
C VAL A 570 -17.53 -5.79 -16.01
N PHE A 571 -17.59 -4.49 -15.78
CA PHE A 571 -16.50 -3.66 -15.27
C PHE A 571 -16.71 -3.37 -13.80
N ALA A 572 -15.76 -3.72 -12.95
CA ALA A 572 -15.81 -3.32 -11.54
C ALA A 572 -14.83 -2.18 -11.25
N LEU A 573 -15.25 -1.23 -10.41
CA LEU A 573 -14.41 -0.12 -9.97
C LEU A 573 -14.49 0.04 -8.45
N GLN A 574 -13.38 0.41 -7.83
CA GLN A 574 -13.25 0.61 -6.39
C GLN A 574 -12.85 2.06 -6.13
N GLY A 575 -13.65 2.76 -5.34
CA GLY A 575 -13.29 4.03 -4.71
C GLY A 575 -13.26 3.89 -3.20
N GLU A 576 -13.09 5.00 -2.49
CA GLU A 576 -13.11 4.99 -1.04
C GLU A 576 -14.53 4.70 -0.50
N GLY A 577 -14.70 3.51 0.08
CA GLY A 577 -15.97 3.06 0.66
C GLY A 577 -17.04 2.64 -0.35
N LEU A 578 -16.75 2.59 -1.66
CA LEU A 578 -17.72 2.27 -2.70
C LEU A 578 -17.17 1.37 -3.79
N ARG A 579 -17.95 0.35 -4.16
CA ARG A 579 -17.72 -0.55 -5.30
C ARG A 579 -18.76 -0.32 -6.40
N TRP A 580 -18.30 -0.21 -7.64
CA TRP A 580 -19.16 -0.22 -8.81
C TRP A 580 -19.08 -1.57 -9.50
N GLN A 581 -20.20 -2.00 -10.07
CA GLN A 581 -20.26 -3.04 -11.09
C GLN A 581 -21.08 -2.50 -12.26
N VAL A 582 -20.44 -2.27 -13.39
CA VAL A 582 -21.07 -1.73 -14.59
C VAL A 582 -21.11 -2.84 -15.63
N ARG A 583 -22.30 -3.28 -16.01
CA ARG A 583 -22.51 -4.25 -17.07
C ARG A 583 -22.88 -3.55 -18.37
N GLU A 584 -22.34 -4.00 -19.48
CA GLU A 584 -22.79 -3.57 -20.81
C GLU A 584 -23.97 -4.39 -21.30
N ALA A 585 -24.94 -3.71 -21.90
CA ALA A 585 -26.03 -4.37 -22.62
C ALA A 585 -26.56 -3.49 -23.75
N ALA A 586 -26.98 -4.12 -24.85
CA ALA A 586 -27.62 -3.42 -25.97
C ALA A 586 -28.96 -2.77 -25.56
N GLN A 587 -29.67 -3.37 -24.60
CA GLN A 587 -30.91 -2.84 -24.03
C GLN A 587 -30.75 -2.77 -22.50
N PRO A 588 -30.09 -1.71 -21.99
CA PRO A 588 -29.74 -1.64 -20.58
C PRO A 588 -30.97 -1.55 -19.69
N ARG A 589 -30.91 -2.26 -18.57
CA ARG A 589 -31.93 -2.23 -17.52
C ARG A 589 -31.75 -1.09 -16.52
N GLY A 590 -30.63 -0.37 -16.54
CA GLY A 590 -30.32 0.65 -15.52
C GLY A 590 -29.84 0.03 -14.21
N LEU A 591 -30.35 0.51 -13.07
CA LEU A 591 -29.96 0.00 -11.75
C LEU A 591 -30.40 -1.46 -11.55
N LEU A 592 -29.43 -2.32 -11.23
CA LEU A 592 -29.66 -3.74 -10.97
C LEU A 592 -29.69 -4.04 -9.48
N GLU A 593 -28.71 -3.52 -8.74
CA GLU A 593 -28.51 -3.87 -7.34
C GLU A 593 -27.82 -2.73 -6.58
N VAL A 594 -28.16 -2.59 -5.30
CA VAL A 594 -27.50 -1.69 -4.36
C VAL A 594 -27.10 -2.50 -3.14
N GLY A 595 -25.82 -2.52 -2.81
CA GLY A 595 -25.27 -3.17 -1.62
C GLY A 595 -25.08 -2.17 -0.48
N PHE A 596 -25.39 -2.62 0.74
CA PHE A 596 -25.33 -1.84 1.96
C PHE A 596 -24.46 -2.54 3.00
N SER A 597 -23.62 -1.75 3.66
CA SER A 597 -23.07 -2.11 4.97
C SER A 597 -24.08 -1.77 6.05
N LEU A 598 -24.12 -2.59 7.09
CA LEU A 598 -25.04 -2.45 8.21
C LEU A 598 -24.29 -2.17 9.51
N ASN A 599 -24.98 -1.54 10.46
CA ASN A 599 -24.45 -1.33 11.82
C ASN A 599 -24.33 -2.65 12.59
N ARG A 600 -25.08 -3.68 12.19
CA ARG A 600 -25.12 -5.02 12.81
C ARG A 600 -25.70 -6.05 11.86
N VAL A 601 -25.44 -7.32 12.15
CA VAL A 601 -26.07 -8.46 11.45
C VAL A 601 -27.59 -8.46 11.71
N LYS A 602 -28.41 -8.72 10.68
CA LYS A 602 -29.87 -8.77 10.81
C LYS A 602 -30.34 -10.07 11.45
N THR A 603 -31.10 -9.95 12.54
CA THR A 603 -31.86 -11.05 13.15
C THR A 603 -33.31 -11.06 12.66
N GLY A 604 -33.96 -12.22 12.59
CA GLY A 604 -35.35 -12.36 12.11
C GLY A 604 -35.49 -12.39 10.57
N PRO A 605 -36.58 -11.85 9.98
CA PRO A 605 -36.81 -11.89 8.53
C PRO A 605 -35.65 -11.31 7.74
N ARG A 606 -35.23 -12.02 6.69
CA ARG A 606 -34.03 -11.70 5.89
C ARG A 606 -34.33 -11.32 4.45
N VAL A 607 -35.57 -11.45 4.01
CA VAL A 607 -36.00 -11.07 2.66
C VAL A 607 -37.30 -10.31 2.81
N TYR A 608 -37.35 -9.10 2.27
CA TYR A 608 -38.56 -8.30 2.15
C TYR A 608 -38.85 -8.13 0.66
N ASP A 609 -40.06 -8.51 0.25
CA ASP A 609 -40.57 -8.24 -1.09
C ASP A 609 -40.97 -6.77 -1.18
N LEU A 610 -40.41 -6.06 -2.16
CA LEU A 610 -40.65 -4.64 -2.39
C LEU A 610 -41.59 -4.39 -3.58
N GLY A 611 -42.19 -5.47 -4.12
CA GLY A 611 -43.06 -5.43 -5.29
C GLY A 611 -42.27 -5.47 -6.61
N HIS A 612 -42.97 -5.85 -7.69
CA HIS A 612 -42.42 -6.00 -9.04
C HIS A 612 -41.18 -6.90 -9.16
N GLY A 613 -40.94 -7.79 -8.19
CA GLY A 613 -39.76 -8.65 -8.12
C GLY A 613 -38.53 -7.99 -7.48
N ALA A 614 -38.63 -6.75 -7.03
CA ALA A 614 -37.59 -6.10 -6.24
C ALA A 614 -37.57 -6.69 -4.82
N LYS A 615 -36.38 -6.90 -4.26
CA LYS A 615 -36.19 -7.53 -2.94
C LYS A 615 -35.10 -6.86 -2.14
N LEU A 616 -35.33 -6.68 -0.85
CA LEU A 616 -34.29 -6.33 0.12
C LEU A 616 -33.87 -7.59 0.87
N GLU A 617 -32.62 -8.02 0.66
CA GLU A 617 -32.07 -9.27 1.17
C GLU A 617 -30.91 -8.98 2.15
N PHE A 618 -30.87 -9.71 3.27
CA PHE A 618 -29.88 -9.56 4.33
C PHE A 618 -28.98 -10.79 4.43
N SER A 619 -27.67 -10.57 4.58
CA SER A 619 -26.69 -11.63 4.80
C SER A 619 -26.94 -12.34 6.13
N LYS A 620 -26.63 -13.65 6.17
CA LYS A 620 -26.78 -14.49 7.36
C LYS A 620 -25.67 -14.23 8.37
N ASP A 621 -24.44 -14.09 7.87
CA ASP A 621 -23.21 -14.17 8.68
C ASP A 621 -22.41 -12.85 8.65
N ALA A 622 -22.83 -11.87 7.85
CA ALA A 622 -22.18 -10.57 7.72
C ALA A 622 -23.17 -9.40 7.93
N PRO A 623 -22.71 -8.24 8.42
CA PRO A 623 -23.52 -7.03 8.54
C PRO A 623 -23.70 -6.37 7.17
N GLU A 624 -24.33 -7.08 6.24
CA GLU A 624 -24.49 -6.67 4.84
C GLU A 624 -25.93 -6.92 4.37
N ALA A 625 -26.42 -6.06 3.49
CA ALA A 625 -27.67 -6.24 2.78
C ALA A 625 -27.52 -5.87 1.30
N ARG A 626 -28.45 -6.33 0.48
CA ARG A 626 -28.57 -5.92 -0.92
C ARG A 626 -30.01 -5.69 -1.29
N TRP A 627 -30.25 -4.61 -2.04
CA TRP A 627 -31.51 -4.37 -2.71
C TRP A 627 -31.35 -4.75 -4.18
N VAL A 628 -32.05 -5.80 -4.59
CA VAL A 628 -32.12 -6.25 -5.98
C VAL A 628 -33.36 -5.64 -6.62
N LEU A 629 -33.21 -4.99 -7.77
CA LEU A 629 -34.33 -4.50 -8.57
C LEU A 629 -34.66 -5.53 -9.65
N ALA A 630 -35.93 -5.89 -9.78
CA ALA A 630 -36.39 -6.69 -10.90
C ALA A 630 -36.72 -5.79 -12.08
N ASN A 631 -35.74 -5.58 -12.93
CA ASN A 631 -35.97 -4.93 -14.21
C ASN A 631 -36.17 -6.02 -15.26
N GLY A 632 -37.43 -6.36 -15.51
CA GLY A 632 -37.85 -7.13 -16.66
C GLY A 632 -39.16 -6.56 -17.16
N ARG A 633 -39.12 -5.77 -18.25
CA ARG A 633 -40.29 -5.58 -19.10
C ARG A 633 -40.85 -6.98 -19.38
N ARG A 634 -42.02 -7.34 -18.84
CA ARG A 634 -42.80 -8.39 -19.50
C ARG A 634 -43.05 -7.85 -20.91
N ARG A 635 -42.68 -8.63 -21.94
CA ARG A 635 -43.19 -8.42 -23.29
C ARG A 635 -44.70 -8.21 -23.16
N ALA A 636 -45.21 -7.05 -23.58
CA ALA A 636 -46.58 -7.02 -24.05
C ALA A 636 -46.58 -7.96 -25.26
N VAL A 637 -47.14 -9.16 -25.09
CA VAL A 637 -47.50 -10.01 -26.22
C VAL A 637 -48.79 -9.40 -26.79
N PRO A 638 -48.89 -9.18 -28.12
CA PRO A 638 -50.15 -8.74 -28.72
C PRO A 638 -51.28 -9.74 -28.49
#